data_AF-A0A423VZU6-F1
#
_entry.id   AF-A0A423VZU6-F1
#
_cell.length_a   1.000
_cell.length_b   1.000
_cell.length_c   1.000
_cell.angle_alpha   90.00
_cell.angle_beta   90.00
_cell.angle_gamma   90.00
#
_symmetry.space_group_name_H-M   'P 1'
#
loop_
_entity.id
_entity.type
_entity.pdbx_description
1 polymer ?
#
loop_
_entity_poly.entity_id
_entity_poly.type
_entity_poly.pdbx_seq_one_letter_code
_entity_poly.pdbx_strand_id
1 'polypeptide(L)'
;MLRSTLLATAALVTGALSQKTTNFTDTNSGIQFSYYETEGWAFGIALPENPKTGGDFIGYLAADTIDGYAAVSLGGPMLKSLLVCAWANDDGVVSSLREATGYTNPTAVTNDTMGLYEISKGTSVNSTGWSYTFLCKGCITGDSASFTVDEDVDVFGYALSTTALTDTTDPDVALNFHSAAYGEYAVSLADAKSSDYAAWAAMASKTESTSVISNSTTSSHQNVTTTTSNSTYDYIVAGGGAAGLIVAERLVESGASVLLLERGGASTYSTGGDAVMSYNDTVTQYDVPGMAYYLTTASDTSEYCLDTGSQAGCLLGGSTMINAMMFVKPAEHDFDDKWPAGWKWSDVAASADSFYERSPGYILNDGSGVDQGAWTIMSDFLDKQGWSQTDALANPNEKNNVYSHPPWLIENGLRAGPIRSYLPLAQAKSNFKLSLNTKLVRVVRSGSTATGVEVELSTGNRQIINLKTGGKVILAGGALSTPRMLINSGIGPKAQIQTVQSGSVSVTLPDESEWIDLPVGQNLMDHPIYAVKLTVKDGLTALPGTAFTSPNETNVNLFNDQSAGLLAQSGQRVNFWTKVQSDANSTYYVQGTVNAPSDDTIKIKTYLTHGITSTGVLEMTASGSTQITTQPYLNTAADKSAITNFMTNLIEMVNSADSPFSLNATAASLITDDNMSPGDHFVGTARMGASNDGTSVVDTNTKVWGTDNIYVVDASMHPDLPTGNTQAMVMVAAEHAAKQILADTSGASTSTTSASSSGSAASSVSSGSSSSSAATGESKCASKRRRRSALKRL
;
A
#
# COMPACT_ATOMS: atom_id res chain seq x y z
N MET A 1 -16.76 10.30 33.80
CA MET A 1 -16.09 11.18 32.82
C MET A 1 -14.83 11.70 33.51
N LEU A 2 -13.67 11.54 32.87
CA LEU A 2 -12.30 11.57 33.42
C LEU A 2 -11.98 10.41 34.40
N ARG A 3 -11.22 9.41 33.90
CA ARG A 3 -10.39 8.38 34.59
C ARG A 3 -10.31 7.00 33.91
N SER A 4 -10.66 6.88 32.63
CA SER A 4 -10.62 5.59 31.91
C SER A 4 -9.60 5.51 30.76
N THR A 5 -8.73 6.52 30.60
CA THR A 5 -7.73 6.61 29.52
C THR A 5 -6.35 6.00 29.83
N LEU A 6 -6.17 5.31 30.96
CA LEU A 6 -4.83 5.01 31.50
C LEU A 6 -4.33 3.55 31.37
N LEU A 7 -5.08 2.63 30.75
CA LEU A 7 -4.75 1.19 30.81
C LEU A 7 -4.36 0.54 29.47
N ALA A 8 -4.72 1.14 28.31
CA ALA A 8 -4.29 0.62 27.00
C ALA A 8 -2.95 1.20 26.54
N THR A 9 -2.58 2.37 27.05
CA THR A 9 -1.25 2.97 26.92
C THR A 9 -0.19 2.19 27.68
N ALA A 10 -0.53 1.53 28.79
CA ALA A 10 0.44 0.97 29.74
C ALA A 10 1.44 -0.07 29.19
N ALA A 11 1.21 -0.74 28.04
CA ALA A 11 2.18 -1.71 27.50
C ALA A 11 3.17 -1.12 26.46
N LEU A 12 2.79 -0.04 25.77
CA LEU A 12 3.72 0.78 24.96
C LEU A 12 4.40 1.82 25.87
N VAL A 13 3.65 2.34 26.83
CA VAL A 13 4.13 3.23 27.90
C VAL A 13 5.03 2.50 28.88
N THR A 14 4.96 1.18 29.14
CA THR A 14 6.00 0.52 29.97
C THR A 14 7.36 0.42 29.28
N GLY A 15 7.40 0.32 27.95
CA GLY A 15 8.64 0.42 27.17
C GLY A 15 9.16 1.85 27.10
N ALA A 16 8.29 2.81 26.74
CA ALA A 16 8.60 4.23 26.63
C ALA A 16 8.92 4.90 27.98
N LEU A 17 8.32 4.46 29.11
CA LEU A 17 8.62 4.99 30.46
C LEU A 17 10.01 4.57 30.97
N SER A 18 10.68 3.62 30.33
CA SER A 18 12.08 3.27 30.65
C SER A 18 13.10 4.19 29.96
N GLN A 19 12.69 4.89 28.90
CA GLN A 19 13.51 5.79 28.08
C GLN A 19 13.05 7.24 28.33
N LYS A 20 13.57 7.83 29.41
CA LYS A 20 13.24 9.21 29.82
C LYS A 20 14.24 10.20 29.25
N THR A 21 13.77 11.41 28.98
CA THR A 21 14.64 12.54 28.68
C THR A 21 15.58 12.86 29.85
N THR A 22 16.69 13.51 29.52
CA THR A 22 17.70 14.04 30.44
C THR A 22 17.90 15.53 30.20
N ASN A 23 18.59 16.23 31.10
CA ASN A 23 18.88 17.65 30.90
C ASN A 23 20.15 17.79 30.04
N PHE A 24 20.03 18.54 28.95
CA PHE A 24 21.14 18.86 28.05
C PHE A 24 21.27 20.37 27.89
N THR A 25 22.49 20.89 27.92
CA THR A 25 22.77 22.29 27.59
C THR A 25 23.59 22.32 26.31
N ASP A 26 23.03 22.88 25.24
CA ASP A 26 23.81 23.13 24.03
C ASP A 26 24.86 24.20 24.32
N THR A 27 26.14 23.84 24.24
CA THR A 27 27.24 24.74 24.57
C THR A 27 27.39 25.90 23.60
N ASN A 28 26.85 25.79 22.38
CA ASN A 28 26.96 26.83 21.36
C ASN A 28 25.89 27.92 21.54
N SER A 29 24.63 27.53 21.74
CA SER A 29 23.52 28.47 21.98
C SER A 29 23.35 28.86 23.45
N GLY A 30 23.77 28.01 24.39
CA GLY A 30 23.53 28.15 25.83
C GLY A 30 22.12 27.75 26.27
N ILE A 31 21.32 27.14 25.38
CA ILE A 31 19.94 26.73 25.66
C ILE A 31 19.93 25.40 26.41
N GLN A 32 19.06 25.29 27.41
CA GLN A 32 18.82 24.05 28.14
C GLN A 32 17.57 23.36 27.60
N PHE A 33 17.67 22.04 27.42
CA PHE A 33 16.63 21.20 26.83
C PHE A 33 16.34 19.98 27.71
N SER A 34 15.08 19.55 27.69
CA SER A 34 14.69 18.18 27.98
C SER A 34 15.01 17.34 26.74
N TYR A 35 15.97 16.41 26.85
CA TYR A 35 16.70 15.84 25.72
C TYR A 35 16.73 14.31 25.71
N TYR A 36 16.63 13.73 24.53
CA TYR A 36 16.74 12.30 24.27
C TYR A 36 17.61 12.03 23.04
N GLU A 37 18.43 10.98 23.11
CA GLU A 37 19.28 10.52 22.01
C GLU A 37 19.24 9.01 21.88
N THR A 38 19.32 8.52 20.64
CA THR A 38 19.37 7.09 20.32
C THR A 38 19.88 6.90 18.90
N GLU A 39 20.75 5.90 18.69
CA GLU A 39 21.11 5.40 17.34
C GLU A 39 21.55 6.50 16.34
N GLY A 40 22.26 7.52 16.81
CA GLY A 40 22.74 8.63 15.96
C GLY A 40 21.67 9.69 15.63
N TRP A 41 20.53 9.66 16.31
CA TRP A 41 19.48 10.68 16.30
C TRP A 41 19.37 11.32 17.69
N ALA A 42 19.06 12.62 17.76
CA ALA A 42 18.76 13.27 19.02
C ALA A 42 17.75 14.41 18.90
N PHE A 43 16.92 14.58 19.94
CA PHE A 43 16.01 15.71 20.06
C PHE A 43 15.97 16.30 21.47
N GLY A 44 15.92 17.63 21.55
CA GLY A 44 15.70 18.38 22.77
C GLY A 44 14.56 19.39 22.62
N ILE A 45 13.77 19.59 23.69
CA ILE A 45 12.71 20.58 23.74
C ILE A 45 12.87 21.54 24.93
N ALA A 46 12.61 22.82 24.67
CA ALA A 46 12.52 23.88 25.67
C ALA A 46 11.21 24.66 25.53
N LEU A 47 10.56 24.94 26.65
CA LEU A 47 9.23 25.54 26.76
C LEU A 47 9.29 26.82 27.61
N PRO A 48 8.37 27.78 27.39
CA PRO A 48 8.14 28.84 28.37
C PRO A 48 7.61 28.25 29.68
N GLU A 49 7.77 28.94 30.81
CA GLU A 49 7.22 28.51 32.11
C GLU A 49 5.71 28.24 32.07
N ASN A 50 4.99 28.98 31.22
CA ASN A 50 3.54 28.90 31.06
C ASN A 50 3.21 28.68 29.57
N PRO A 51 3.41 27.46 29.03
CA PRO A 51 3.10 27.15 27.64
C PRO A 51 1.58 27.19 27.42
N LYS A 52 1.18 27.46 26.17
CA LYS A 52 -0.23 27.60 25.78
C LYS A 52 -0.50 26.88 24.47
N THR A 53 -1.72 26.41 24.30
CA THR A 53 -2.25 25.99 22.99
C THR A 53 -2.15 27.13 21.96
N GLY A 54 -1.71 26.79 20.75
CA GLY A 54 -1.31 27.72 19.70
C GLY A 54 0.01 28.43 19.96
N GLY A 55 0.78 27.99 20.98
CA GLY A 55 2.05 28.58 21.39
C GLY A 55 3.27 27.98 20.70
N ASP A 56 4.43 28.45 21.12
CA ASP A 56 5.73 28.13 20.52
C ASP A 56 6.57 27.25 21.45
N PHE A 57 7.51 26.50 20.89
CA PHE A 57 8.60 25.85 21.63
C PHE A 57 9.94 26.01 20.89
N ILE A 58 11.05 25.79 21.58
CA ILE A 58 12.38 25.70 20.95
C ILE A 58 12.79 24.24 20.89
N GLY A 59 13.14 23.77 19.70
CA GLY A 59 13.65 22.43 19.44
C GLY A 59 15.16 22.43 19.16
N TYR A 60 15.81 21.33 19.51
CA TYR A 60 17.16 20.94 19.09
C TYR A 60 17.02 19.58 18.42
N LEU A 61 17.35 19.46 17.13
CA LEU A 61 17.32 18.18 16.40
C LEU A 61 18.72 17.92 15.83
N ALA A 62 19.26 16.72 16.00
CA ALA A 62 20.59 16.38 15.51
C ALA A 62 20.66 14.97 14.92
N ALA A 63 21.61 14.77 14.01
CA ALA A 63 21.89 13.47 13.42
C ALA A 63 23.40 13.25 13.18
N ASP A 64 23.87 12.05 13.44
CA ASP A 64 25.25 11.58 13.19
C ASP A 64 25.41 11.04 11.76
N THR A 65 24.80 11.72 10.79
CA THR A 65 24.92 11.43 9.36
C THR A 65 24.77 12.71 8.55
N ILE A 66 25.50 12.81 7.44
CA ILE A 66 25.34 13.86 6.43
C ILE A 66 24.41 13.43 5.29
N ASP A 67 24.18 12.12 5.14
CA ASP A 67 23.23 11.56 4.18
C ASP A 67 21.89 11.28 4.87
N GLY A 68 20.80 11.52 4.14
CA GLY A 68 19.44 11.26 4.62
C GLY A 68 18.86 12.39 5.48
N TYR A 69 18.09 12.05 6.51
CA TYR A 69 17.34 13.02 7.31
C TYR A 69 17.02 12.50 8.71
N ALA A 70 16.73 13.41 9.63
CA ALA A 70 16.15 13.11 10.94
C ALA A 70 14.78 13.79 11.08
N ALA A 71 13.90 13.18 11.86
CA ALA A 71 12.60 13.76 12.16
C ALA A 71 12.14 13.46 13.59
N VAL A 72 11.29 14.34 14.13
CA VAL A 72 10.54 14.13 15.37
C VAL A 72 9.04 14.23 15.07
N SER A 73 8.26 13.31 15.63
CA SER A 73 6.79 13.40 15.65
C SER A 73 6.35 13.94 17.00
N LEU A 74 5.66 15.09 17.00
CA LEU A 74 5.27 15.79 18.22
C LEU A 74 4.05 15.17 18.92
N GLY A 75 3.30 14.30 18.23
CA GLY A 75 2.14 13.59 18.78
C GLY A 75 2.40 12.12 19.14
N GLY A 76 3.64 11.64 18.93
CA GLY A 76 4.03 10.24 19.14
C GLY A 76 4.04 9.46 17.83
N PRO A 77 2.90 8.95 17.33
CA PRO A 77 2.83 8.24 16.06
C PRO A 77 3.20 9.12 14.86
N MET A 78 3.57 8.51 13.73
CA MET A 78 3.80 9.26 12.48
C MET A 78 2.50 9.90 11.94
N LEU A 79 1.38 9.18 12.04
CA LEU A 79 0.11 9.60 11.44
C LEU A 79 -0.56 10.70 12.26
N LYS A 80 -1.20 11.66 11.57
CA LYS A 80 -1.99 12.76 12.15
C LYS A 80 -1.21 13.60 13.17
N SER A 81 0.12 13.55 13.10
CA SER A 81 1.03 14.28 13.97
C SER A 81 1.85 15.26 13.15
N LEU A 82 2.18 16.39 13.78
CA LEU A 82 3.08 17.38 13.25
C LEU A 82 4.50 16.84 13.34
N LEU A 83 5.15 16.75 12.19
CA LEU A 83 6.49 16.22 12.01
C LEU A 83 7.44 17.38 11.75
N VAL A 84 8.52 17.47 12.53
CA VAL A 84 9.64 18.34 12.18
C VAL A 84 10.71 17.47 11.55
N CYS A 85 10.97 17.68 10.25
CA CYS A 85 12.00 16.97 9.50
C CYS A 85 13.15 17.92 9.18
N ALA A 86 14.39 17.45 9.25
CA ALA A 86 15.56 18.22 8.83
C ALA A 86 16.70 17.33 8.30
N TRP A 87 17.56 17.91 7.46
CA TRP A 87 18.73 17.26 6.87
C TRP A 87 19.82 18.28 6.51
N ALA A 88 21.05 17.80 6.34
CA ALA A 88 22.16 18.62 5.91
C ALA A 88 22.18 18.83 4.38
N ASN A 89 22.67 19.98 3.96
CA ASN A 89 23.12 20.25 2.59
C ASN A 89 24.45 21.04 2.61
N ASP A 90 24.96 21.40 1.43
CA ASP A 90 26.23 22.13 1.31
C ASP A 90 26.21 23.53 1.96
N ASP A 91 25.02 24.12 2.15
CA ASP A 91 24.80 25.48 2.65
C ASP A 91 24.36 25.53 4.12
N GLY A 92 24.10 24.39 4.77
CA GLY A 92 23.62 24.30 6.15
C GLY A 92 22.59 23.20 6.37
N VAL A 93 21.55 23.49 7.16
CA VAL A 93 20.45 22.57 7.43
C VAL A 93 19.20 23.04 6.69
N VAL A 94 18.54 22.13 5.98
CA VAL A 94 17.19 22.33 5.44
C VAL A 94 16.19 21.66 6.38
N SER A 95 15.06 22.32 6.61
CA SER A 95 14.00 21.81 7.47
C SER A 95 12.63 21.95 6.84
N SER A 96 11.69 21.11 7.25
CA SER A 96 10.34 21.08 6.74
C SER A 96 9.37 20.64 7.84
N LEU A 97 8.29 21.37 8.00
CA LEU A 97 7.18 21.01 8.86
C LEU A 97 6.18 20.20 8.03
N ARG A 98 5.88 18.96 8.44
CA ARG A 98 5.10 18.02 7.64
C ARG A 98 4.02 17.31 8.47
N GLU A 99 3.06 16.71 7.77
CA GLU A 99 2.03 15.86 8.37
C GLU A 99 1.80 14.62 7.47
N ALA A 100 1.66 13.45 8.09
CA ALA A 100 1.33 12.21 7.39
C ALA A 100 -0.15 11.85 7.58
N THR A 101 -0.88 11.69 6.48
CA THR A 101 -2.27 11.19 6.49
C THR A 101 -2.36 9.67 6.29
N GLY A 102 -1.25 9.05 5.89
CA GLY A 102 -1.05 7.61 5.73
C GLY A 102 0.43 7.24 5.92
N TYR A 103 0.76 5.96 5.90
CA TYR A 103 2.15 5.48 6.01
C TYR A 103 2.91 5.69 4.69
N THR A 104 3.09 6.96 4.33
CA THR A 104 3.61 7.46 3.06
C THR A 104 4.46 8.69 3.25
N ASN A 105 4.95 9.27 2.15
CA ASN A 105 5.62 10.56 2.22
C ASN A 105 4.70 11.60 2.90
N PRO A 106 5.14 12.22 4.01
CA PRO A 106 4.37 13.25 4.65
C PRO A 106 4.39 14.53 3.81
N THR A 107 3.25 15.21 3.72
CA THR A 107 3.11 16.46 2.97
C THR A 107 3.53 17.65 3.81
N ALA A 108 4.13 18.66 3.20
CA ALA A 108 4.46 19.91 3.88
C ALA A 108 3.20 20.61 4.41
N VAL A 109 3.28 21.14 5.62
CA VAL A 109 2.22 21.90 6.28
C VAL A 109 2.33 23.36 5.86
N THR A 110 1.39 23.82 5.04
CA THR A 110 1.27 25.25 4.69
C THR A 110 0.24 25.91 5.60
N ASN A 111 0.69 26.62 6.63
CA ASN A 111 -0.17 27.34 7.56
C ASN A 111 0.47 28.67 7.97
N ASP A 112 -0.20 29.80 7.70
CA ASP A 112 0.28 31.15 8.01
C ASP A 112 0.57 31.40 9.51
N THR A 113 0.08 30.54 10.40
CA THR A 113 0.31 30.64 11.86
C THR A 113 1.42 29.72 12.39
N MET A 114 1.93 28.79 11.58
CA MET A 114 2.96 27.84 11.98
C MET A 114 4.25 28.05 11.19
N GLY A 115 5.40 27.71 11.77
CA GLY A 115 6.65 27.71 11.03
C GLY A 115 7.89 27.42 11.87
N LEU A 116 8.98 27.06 11.21
CA LEU A 116 10.27 26.74 11.83
C LEU A 116 11.25 27.90 11.66
N TYR A 117 11.83 28.45 12.73
CA TYR A 117 12.74 29.61 12.65
C TYR A 117 14.08 29.30 13.29
N GLU A 118 15.15 29.33 12.50
CA GLU A 118 16.48 28.86 12.88
C GLU A 118 17.09 29.74 13.98
N ILE A 119 17.70 29.10 14.98
CA ILE A 119 18.62 29.71 15.94
C ILE A 119 20.04 29.32 15.53
N SER A 120 20.63 30.12 14.64
CA SER A 120 21.95 29.88 14.03
C SER A 120 23.08 29.54 15.01
N LYS A 121 23.01 30.00 16.27
CA LYS A 121 24.01 29.65 17.29
C LYS A 121 24.00 28.17 17.68
N GLY A 122 22.87 27.48 17.56
CA GLY A 122 22.76 26.05 17.87
C GLY A 122 22.75 25.15 16.63
N THR A 123 22.75 25.75 15.43
CA THR A 123 22.76 25.02 14.16
C THR A 123 24.20 24.86 13.66
N SER A 124 24.57 23.65 13.26
CA SER A 124 25.90 23.36 12.71
C SER A 124 25.87 22.15 11.79
N VAL A 125 26.76 22.13 10.79
CA VAL A 125 27.00 20.98 9.91
C VAL A 125 28.49 20.71 9.89
N ASN A 126 28.88 19.45 10.00
CA ASN A 126 30.26 18.98 9.86
C ASN A 126 30.31 17.74 8.96
N SER A 127 31.48 17.15 8.77
CA SER A 127 31.67 16.00 7.86
C SER A 127 31.01 14.69 8.31
N THR A 128 30.53 14.62 9.55
CA THR A 128 29.96 13.40 10.16
C THR A 128 28.53 13.58 10.65
N GLY A 129 27.99 14.80 10.70
CA GLY A 129 26.66 15.04 11.21
C GLY A 129 26.31 16.52 11.31
N TRP A 130 25.14 16.80 11.88
CA TRP A 130 24.59 18.14 12.01
C TRP A 130 23.70 18.29 13.25
N SER A 131 23.52 19.55 13.66
CA SER A 131 22.55 19.98 14.66
C SER A 131 21.72 21.13 14.10
N TYR A 132 20.46 21.19 14.49
CA TYR A 132 19.49 22.20 14.08
C TYR A 132 18.71 22.67 15.29
N THR A 133 18.94 23.92 15.69
CA THR A 133 18.20 24.54 16.77
C THR A 133 17.21 25.53 16.18
N PHE A 134 15.96 25.47 16.61
CA PHE A 134 14.88 26.24 15.97
C PHE A 134 13.78 26.62 16.96
N LEU A 135 13.10 27.72 16.69
CA LEU A 135 11.81 28.06 17.28
C LEU A 135 10.71 27.49 16.38
N CYS A 136 9.90 26.56 16.91
CA CYS A 136 8.70 26.08 16.25
C CYS A 136 7.53 26.96 16.67
N LYS A 137 7.15 27.88 15.80
CA LYS A 137 6.08 28.84 16.06
C LYS A 137 4.72 28.19 15.85
N GLY A 138 3.80 28.36 16.80
CA GLY A 138 2.43 27.85 16.72
C GLY A 138 2.30 26.33 16.73
N CYS A 139 3.39 25.59 16.99
CA CYS A 139 3.43 24.13 16.88
C CYS A 139 2.84 23.40 18.10
N ILE A 140 2.48 24.09 19.18
CA ILE A 140 1.79 23.50 20.34
C ILE A 140 0.28 23.52 20.06
N THR A 141 -0.24 22.51 19.36
CA THR A 141 -1.65 22.42 18.95
C THR A 141 -2.61 22.09 20.10
N GLY A 142 -2.12 21.49 21.20
CA GLY A 142 -2.95 21.11 22.34
C GLY A 142 -3.89 19.94 22.06
N ASP A 143 -3.59 19.13 21.05
CA ASP A 143 -4.29 17.91 20.67
C ASP A 143 -3.28 16.87 20.15
N SER A 144 -3.78 15.73 19.63
CA SER A 144 -2.95 14.63 19.14
C SER A 144 -2.05 14.97 17.94
N ALA A 145 -2.22 16.14 17.32
CA ALA A 145 -1.29 16.59 16.29
C ALA A 145 0.05 17.05 16.88
N SER A 146 0.09 17.40 18.16
CA SER A 146 1.33 17.63 18.90
C SER A 146 1.13 17.15 20.34
N PHE A 147 1.33 18.02 21.33
CA PHE A 147 1.24 17.72 22.74
C PHE A 147 0.36 18.71 23.48
N THR A 148 -0.12 18.28 24.65
CA THR A 148 -0.92 19.13 25.54
C THR A 148 -0.03 19.80 26.59
N VAL A 149 -0.39 21.04 26.97
CA VAL A 149 0.43 21.85 27.89
C VAL A 149 0.18 21.57 29.37
N ASP A 150 -0.88 20.80 29.66
CA ASP A 150 -1.33 20.47 31.02
C ASP A 150 -0.67 19.20 31.57
N GLU A 151 0.08 18.47 30.76
CA GLU A 151 0.76 17.23 31.14
C GLU A 151 2.25 17.48 31.47
N ASP A 152 2.76 16.77 32.47
CA ASP A 152 4.18 16.85 32.85
C ASP A 152 5.07 15.97 31.97
N VAL A 153 4.48 14.96 31.33
CA VAL A 153 5.14 13.99 30.45
C VAL A 153 4.22 13.72 29.25
N ASP A 154 4.79 13.71 28.05
CA ASP A 154 4.10 13.31 26.81
C ASP A 154 4.91 12.22 26.08
N VAL A 155 4.46 11.76 24.91
CA VAL A 155 5.14 10.75 24.08
C VAL A 155 5.43 11.32 22.70
N PHE A 156 6.71 11.39 22.33
CA PHE A 156 7.14 11.82 20.99
C PHE A 156 7.68 10.64 20.19
N GLY A 157 7.59 10.75 18.87
CA GLY A 157 8.19 9.81 17.93
C GLY A 157 9.53 10.32 17.39
N TYR A 158 10.40 9.40 16.99
CA TYR A 158 11.65 9.71 16.28
C TYR A 158 11.78 8.88 15.01
N ALA A 159 12.50 9.43 14.02
CA ALA A 159 12.85 8.75 12.79
C ALA A 159 14.19 9.24 12.24
N LEU A 160 14.99 8.32 11.70
CA LEU A 160 16.28 8.57 11.06
C LEU A 160 16.39 7.76 9.76
N SER A 161 16.84 8.43 8.70
CA SER A 161 17.34 7.78 7.49
C SER A 161 18.79 8.19 7.26
N THR A 162 19.62 7.22 6.90
CA THR A 162 21.00 7.44 6.42
C THR A 162 21.09 7.32 4.90
N THR A 163 19.97 7.16 4.20
CA THR A 163 19.92 7.07 2.74
C THR A 163 19.82 8.46 2.16
N ALA A 164 20.73 8.84 1.25
CA ALA A 164 20.74 10.15 0.62
C ALA A 164 19.39 10.52 -0.02
N LEU A 165 18.99 11.78 0.14
CA LEU A 165 17.80 12.35 -0.51
C LEU A 165 18.10 12.70 -1.98
N THR A 166 17.07 12.73 -2.82
CA THR A 166 17.23 13.03 -4.25
C THR A 166 17.57 14.49 -4.55
N ASP A 167 17.13 15.40 -3.69
CA ASP A 167 17.44 16.84 -3.75
C ASP A 167 17.49 17.39 -2.32
N THR A 168 18.68 17.71 -1.82
CA THR A 168 18.86 18.22 -0.46
C THR A 168 18.55 19.71 -0.35
N THR A 169 18.24 20.41 -1.45
CA THR A 169 17.91 21.84 -1.47
C THR A 169 16.41 22.12 -1.40
N ASP A 170 15.57 21.14 -1.75
CA ASP A 170 14.12 21.26 -1.78
C ASP A 170 13.49 20.85 -0.43
N PRO A 171 12.90 21.78 0.36
CA PRO A 171 12.22 21.44 1.62
C PRO A 171 11.00 20.54 1.44
N ASP A 172 10.46 20.41 0.23
CA ASP A 172 9.34 19.54 -0.11
C ASP A 172 9.79 18.19 -0.71
N VAL A 173 11.10 17.91 -0.72
CA VAL A 173 11.65 16.66 -1.25
C VAL A 173 10.97 15.43 -0.64
N ALA A 174 10.74 14.42 -1.47
CA ALA A 174 10.24 13.13 -1.00
C ALA A 174 11.27 12.47 -0.06
N LEU A 175 10.87 12.23 1.20
CA LEU A 175 11.68 11.50 2.17
C LEU A 175 11.63 9.99 1.86
N ASN A 176 12.79 9.36 1.76
CA ASN A 176 12.88 7.89 1.69
C ASN A 176 12.48 7.25 3.04
N PHE A 177 12.30 5.94 3.08
CA PHE A 177 11.92 5.26 4.33
C PHE A 177 13.03 5.37 5.40
N HIS A 178 12.64 5.71 6.63
CA HIS A 178 13.55 5.90 7.78
C HIS A 178 13.99 4.56 8.40
N SER A 179 14.72 3.74 7.65
CA SER A 179 15.16 2.40 8.07
C SER A 179 16.26 2.41 9.13
N ALA A 180 16.96 3.52 9.35
CA ALA A 180 18.11 3.55 10.24
C ALA A 180 17.71 3.50 11.72
N ALA A 181 16.68 4.27 12.11
CA ALA A 181 16.12 4.23 13.46
C ALA A 181 14.69 4.82 13.46
N TYR A 182 13.77 4.26 14.23
CA TYR A 182 12.48 4.88 14.52
C TYR A 182 11.83 4.29 15.77
N GLY A 183 10.99 5.06 16.44
CA GLY A 183 10.28 4.61 17.64
C GLY A 183 9.59 5.75 18.38
N GLU A 184 9.13 5.47 19.60
CA GLU A 184 8.49 6.44 20.49
C GLU A 184 9.21 6.46 21.84
N TYR A 185 9.25 7.62 22.51
CA TYR A 185 9.87 7.81 23.82
C TYR A 185 9.08 8.80 24.67
N ALA A 186 9.25 8.72 26.00
CA ALA A 186 8.59 9.65 26.92
C ALA A 186 9.40 10.94 27.07
N VAL A 187 8.77 12.09 26.80
CA VAL A 187 9.37 13.43 26.94
C VAL A 187 8.90 14.10 28.22
N SER A 188 9.83 14.58 29.06
CA SER A 188 9.50 15.39 30.24
C SER A 188 9.24 16.84 29.80
N LEU A 189 7.97 17.26 29.77
CA LEU A 189 7.57 18.64 29.51
C LEU A 189 7.79 19.53 30.73
N ALA A 190 7.77 18.94 31.94
CA ALA A 190 8.09 19.66 33.17
C ALA A 190 9.55 20.16 33.16
N ASP A 191 10.50 19.30 32.77
CA ASP A 191 11.93 19.65 32.73
C ASP A 191 12.28 20.58 31.55
N ALA A 192 11.40 20.69 30.55
CA ALA A 192 11.57 21.59 29.43
C ALA A 192 11.27 23.07 29.76
N LYS A 193 10.56 23.36 30.85
CA LYS A 193 10.10 24.72 31.19
C LYS A 193 11.24 25.60 31.71
N SER A 194 11.42 26.79 31.14
CA SER A 194 12.47 27.73 31.53
C SER A 194 12.01 29.19 31.55
N SER A 195 12.49 29.95 32.53
CA SER A 195 12.32 31.41 32.62
C SER A 195 13.16 32.16 31.58
N ASP A 196 14.23 31.55 31.07
CA ASP A 196 15.10 32.11 30.03
C ASP A 196 14.53 31.92 28.61
N TYR A 197 13.43 31.19 28.45
CA TYR A 197 12.84 30.84 27.15
C TYR A 197 12.65 32.06 26.23
N ALA A 198 12.13 33.18 26.77
CA ALA A 198 11.89 34.37 25.97
C ALA A 198 13.18 34.99 25.40
N ALA A 199 14.29 34.91 26.14
CA ALA A 199 15.59 35.36 25.68
C ALA A 199 16.14 34.43 24.59
N TRP A 200 15.93 33.12 24.74
CA TRP A 200 16.32 32.12 23.74
C TRP A 200 15.52 32.23 22.45
N ALA A 201 14.20 32.37 22.53
CA ALA A 201 13.31 32.50 21.38
C ALA A 201 13.62 33.76 20.55
N ALA A 202 14.08 34.84 21.19
CA ALA A 202 14.50 36.06 20.51
C ALA A 202 15.78 35.89 19.65
N MET A 203 16.50 34.77 19.79
CA MET A 203 17.65 34.45 18.93
C MET A 203 17.24 33.85 17.58
N ALA A 204 15.97 33.48 17.41
CA ALA A 204 15.47 32.90 16.17
C ALA A 204 15.53 33.91 15.01
N SER A 205 15.73 33.39 13.80
CA SER A 205 15.70 34.15 12.57
C SER A 205 14.37 34.88 12.38
N LYS A 206 14.40 35.99 11.65
CA LYS A 206 13.16 36.72 11.26
C LYS A 206 12.42 36.07 10.10
N THR A 207 13.12 35.24 9.34
CA THR A 207 12.61 34.48 8.21
C THR A 207 12.58 33.02 8.62
N GLU A 208 11.53 32.32 8.22
CA GLU A 208 11.43 30.88 8.42
C GLU A 208 12.64 30.15 7.82
N SER A 209 13.03 29.03 8.41
CA SER A 209 14.08 28.10 8.00
C SER A 209 13.70 27.33 6.74
N THR A 210 13.36 28.08 5.69
CA THR A 210 13.32 27.68 4.30
C THR A 210 13.70 28.94 3.53
N SER A 211 14.91 29.00 2.97
CA SER A 211 15.39 30.23 2.33
C SER A 211 15.77 30.05 0.87
N VAL A 212 14.85 29.52 0.06
CA VAL A 212 14.52 30.05 -1.28
C VAL A 212 13.03 29.78 -1.56
N ILE A 213 12.12 30.56 -0.98
CA ILE A 213 10.91 30.87 -1.76
C ILE A 213 11.37 31.87 -2.80
N SER A 214 11.79 31.38 -3.96
CA SER A 214 11.71 32.22 -5.14
C SER A 214 10.23 32.58 -5.26
N ASN A 215 9.91 33.84 -5.02
CA ASN A 215 8.63 34.43 -5.36
C ASN A 215 8.50 34.53 -6.90
N SER A 216 8.89 33.46 -7.60
CA SER A 216 8.62 33.24 -9.00
C SER A 216 7.26 32.56 -9.05
N THR A 217 6.23 33.39 -9.11
CA THR A 217 4.95 33.06 -9.75
C THR A 217 5.10 32.67 -11.24
N THR A 218 6.33 32.52 -11.73
CA THR A 218 6.64 31.73 -12.91
C THR A 218 7.06 30.34 -12.46
N SER A 219 6.18 29.35 -12.60
CA SER A 219 6.61 27.96 -12.74
C SER A 219 7.64 27.94 -13.87
N SER A 220 8.93 27.85 -13.54
CA SER A 220 9.88 27.41 -14.56
C SER A 220 9.57 25.94 -14.77
N HIS A 221 8.63 25.65 -15.68
CA HIS A 221 8.54 24.33 -16.26
C HIS A 221 9.97 23.99 -16.70
N GLN A 222 10.60 23.05 -15.98
CA GLN A 222 11.90 22.54 -16.38
C GLN A 222 11.75 22.16 -17.86
N ASN A 223 12.66 22.62 -18.71
CA ASN A 223 12.64 22.26 -20.13
C ASN A 223 13.01 20.79 -20.24
N VAL A 224 12.03 19.91 -20.01
CA VAL A 224 12.24 18.48 -20.07
C VAL A 224 12.35 18.10 -21.54
N THR A 225 13.55 17.70 -21.96
CA THR A 225 13.79 17.28 -23.34
C THR A 225 13.21 15.88 -23.52
N THR A 226 12.10 15.78 -24.24
CA THR A 226 11.45 14.50 -24.56
C THR A 226 11.93 13.97 -25.89
N THR A 227 12.53 12.78 -25.89
CA THR A 227 12.95 12.08 -27.12
C THR A 227 11.87 11.10 -27.59
N THR A 228 11.90 10.69 -28.85
CA THR A 228 11.00 9.64 -29.36
C THR A 228 11.77 8.36 -29.64
N SER A 229 11.28 7.24 -29.13
CA SER A 229 11.85 5.91 -29.40
C SER A 229 11.57 5.47 -30.84
N ASN A 230 12.55 4.81 -31.45
CA ASN A 230 12.38 4.18 -32.77
C ASN A 230 11.60 2.86 -32.71
N SER A 231 11.37 2.30 -31.52
CA SER A 231 10.64 1.04 -31.34
C SER A 231 9.15 1.30 -31.15
N THR A 232 8.31 0.46 -31.76
CA THR A 232 6.85 0.48 -31.59
C THR A 232 6.31 -0.89 -31.25
N TYR A 233 5.19 -0.92 -30.53
CA TYR A 233 4.60 -2.16 -29.99
C TYR A 233 3.10 -2.22 -30.28
N ASP A 234 2.59 -3.45 -30.40
CA ASP A 234 1.15 -3.71 -30.49
C ASP A 234 0.50 -3.48 -29.11
N TYR A 235 1.21 -3.83 -28.03
CA TYR A 235 0.78 -3.60 -26.66
C TYR A 235 1.89 -2.97 -25.84
N ILE A 236 1.53 -1.94 -25.06
CA ILE A 236 2.37 -1.41 -23.99
C ILE A 236 1.64 -1.62 -22.67
N VAL A 237 2.21 -2.44 -21.79
CA VAL A 237 1.71 -2.70 -20.44
C VAL A 237 2.55 -1.89 -19.45
N ALA A 238 1.92 -1.06 -18.62
CA ALA A 238 2.59 -0.18 -17.68
C ALA A 238 2.35 -0.60 -16.24
N GLY A 239 3.36 -1.19 -15.62
CA GLY A 239 3.35 -1.76 -14.27
C GLY A 239 3.65 -3.26 -14.30
N GLY A 240 4.79 -3.67 -13.73
CA GLY A 240 5.24 -5.05 -13.62
C GLY A 240 4.75 -5.75 -12.34
N GLY A 241 3.57 -5.39 -11.84
CA GLY A 241 2.97 -5.98 -10.63
C GLY A 241 2.21 -7.28 -10.88
N ALA A 242 1.36 -7.67 -9.92
CA ALA A 242 0.54 -8.89 -9.96
C ALA A 242 -0.22 -9.07 -11.29
N ALA A 243 -0.94 -8.04 -11.72
CA ALA A 243 -1.78 -8.09 -12.91
C ALA A 243 -0.99 -7.87 -14.20
N GLY A 244 -0.09 -6.89 -14.22
CA GLY A 244 0.65 -6.53 -15.43
C GLY A 244 1.54 -7.65 -15.97
N LEU A 245 2.16 -8.45 -15.09
CA LEU A 245 2.95 -9.62 -15.50
C LEU A 245 2.09 -10.68 -16.18
N ILE A 246 0.89 -10.95 -15.65
CA ILE A 246 -0.07 -11.90 -16.23
C ILE A 246 -0.54 -11.39 -17.60
N VAL A 247 -1.02 -10.16 -17.67
CA VAL A 247 -1.55 -9.58 -18.92
C VAL A 247 -0.47 -9.52 -19.99
N ALA A 248 0.74 -9.08 -19.67
CA ALA A 248 1.82 -9.00 -20.64
C ALA A 248 2.18 -10.38 -21.23
N GLU A 249 2.21 -11.42 -20.38
CA GLU A 249 2.45 -12.79 -20.84
C GLU A 249 1.33 -13.29 -21.75
N ARG A 250 0.06 -13.14 -21.34
CA ARG A 250 -1.09 -13.56 -22.16
C ARG A 250 -1.18 -12.83 -23.49
N LEU A 251 -0.88 -11.53 -23.51
CA LEU A 251 -0.87 -10.75 -24.75
C LEU A 251 0.25 -11.20 -25.69
N VAL A 252 1.44 -11.51 -25.18
CA VAL A 252 2.56 -11.91 -26.05
C VAL A 252 2.37 -13.32 -26.62
N GLU A 253 1.61 -14.19 -25.94
CA GLU A 253 1.20 -15.50 -26.46
C GLU A 253 0.37 -15.40 -27.76
N SER A 254 -0.31 -14.27 -28.00
CA SER A 254 -1.05 -14.02 -29.26
C SER A 254 -0.14 -13.80 -30.49
N GLY A 255 1.17 -13.62 -30.30
CA GLY A 255 2.14 -13.26 -31.34
C GLY A 255 2.32 -11.75 -31.53
N ALA A 256 1.57 -10.93 -30.80
CA ALA A 256 1.72 -9.47 -30.80
C ALA A 256 3.03 -9.01 -30.13
N SER A 257 3.59 -7.89 -30.54
CA SER A 257 4.75 -7.29 -29.86
C SER A 257 4.31 -6.56 -28.58
N VAL A 258 4.91 -6.95 -27.45
CA VAL A 258 4.53 -6.46 -26.11
C VAL A 258 5.73 -5.82 -25.43
N LEU A 259 5.56 -4.59 -24.96
CA LEU A 259 6.48 -3.93 -24.04
C LEU A 259 5.85 -3.88 -22.64
N LEU A 260 6.53 -4.47 -21.65
CA LEU A 260 6.22 -4.29 -20.24
C LEU A 260 7.15 -3.23 -19.65
N LEU A 261 6.57 -2.18 -19.08
CA LEU A 261 7.25 -1.12 -18.36
C LEU A 261 7.11 -1.34 -16.86
N GLU A 262 8.22 -1.23 -16.12
CA GLU A 262 8.23 -1.22 -14.67
C GLU A 262 9.04 0.00 -14.20
N ARG A 263 8.48 0.75 -13.25
CA ARG A 263 9.10 1.96 -12.74
C ARG A 263 10.29 1.68 -11.83
N GLY A 264 10.30 0.53 -11.16
CA GLY A 264 11.37 0.10 -10.28
C GLY A 264 12.37 -0.87 -10.91
N GLY A 265 13.32 -1.29 -10.07
CA GLY A 265 14.37 -2.25 -10.42
C GLY A 265 13.93 -3.71 -10.36
N ALA A 266 14.89 -4.61 -10.54
CA ALA A 266 14.69 -6.04 -10.33
C ALA A 266 14.50 -6.35 -8.84
N SER A 267 13.78 -7.43 -8.52
CA SER A 267 13.45 -7.80 -7.13
C SER A 267 14.08 -9.13 -6.74
N THR A 268 13.60 -10.22 -7.32
CA THR A 268 14.12 -11.58 -7.08
C THR A 268 15.51 -11.74 -7.68
N TYR A 269 16.30 -12.65 -7.12
CA TYR A 269 17.62 -13.01 -7.66
C TYR A 269 17.52 -13.45 -9.12
N SER A 270 16.50 -14.26 -9.46
CA SER A 270 16.26 -14.72 -10.83
C SER A 270 15.96 -13.61 -11.84
N THR A 271 15.56 -12.43 -11.37
CA THR A 271 15.35 -11.25 -12.20
C THR A 271 16.55 -10.30 -12.24
N GLY A 272 17.63 -10.64 -11.53
CA GLY A 272 18.83 -9.82 -11.40
C GLY A 272 18.78 -8.82 -10.23
N GLY A 273 17.95 -9.09 -9.20
CA GLY A 273 17.94 -8.28 -7.97
C GLY A 273 19.22 -8.48 -7.15
N ASP A 274 19.66 -7.42 -6.48
CA ASP A 274 20.94 -7.30 -5.78
C ASP A 274 20.83 -7.18 -4.26
N ALA A 275 19.61 -7.03 -3.71
CA ALA A 275 19.32 -7.11 -2.29
C ALA A 275 19.45 -8.55 -1.73
N VAL A 276 20.61 -9.17 -1.94
CA VAL A 276 20.92 -10.56 -1.57
C VAL A 276 21.06 -10.74 -0.08
N MET A 277 20.71 -11.93 0.43
CA MET A 277 20.85 -12.23 1.85
C MET A 277 22.31 -12.48 2.23
N SER A 278 22.74 -11.95 3.37
CA SER A 278 24.12 -12.12 3.87
C SER A 278 24.53 -13.58 4.10
N TYR A 279 23.55 -14.47 4.32
CA TYR A 279 23.74 -15.91 4.50
C TYR A 279 23.51 -16.74 3.22
N ASN A 280 23.02 -16.13 2.14
CA ASN A 280 22.79 -16.80 0.86
C ASN A 280 22.73 -15.78 -0.28
N ASP A 281 23.76 -15.78 -1.13
CA ASP A 281 23.93 -14.87 -2.27
C ASP A 281 23.14 -15.27 -3.53
N THR A 282 22.33 -16.34 -3.46
CA THR A 282 21.47 -16.83 -4.55
C THR A 282 19.98 -16.52 -4.37
N VAL A 283 19.64 -15.80 -3.30
CA VAL A 283 18.29 -15.32 -3.00
C VAL A 283 18.35 -13.87 -2.52
N THR A 284 17.33 -13.08 -2.85
CA THR A 284 17.16 -11.73 -2.28
C THR A 284 16.24 -11.74 -1.07
N GLN A 285 16.18 -10.63 -0.34
CA GLN A 285 15.22 -10.43 0.75
C GLN A 285 13.76 -10.67 0.33
N TYR A 286 13.45 -10.45 -0.95
CA TYR A 286 12.12 -10.68 -1.51
C TYR A 286 11.85 -12.15 -1.81
N ASP A 287 12.88 -12.95 -2.09
CA ASP A 287 12.76 -14.37 -2.38
C ASP A 287 12.40 -15.19 -1.14
N VAL A 288 12.91 -14.78 0.03
CA VAL A 288 12.82 -15.54 1.29
C VAL A 288 11.48 -15.27 2.00
N PRO A 289 10.56 -16.25 2.10
CA PRO A 289 9.27 -16.06 2.76
C PRO A 289 9.35 -15.52 4.19
N GLY A 290 10.33 -15.98 4.97
CA GLY A 290 10.54 -15.57 6.36
C GLY A 290 10.86 -14.09 6.54
N MET A 291 11.33 -13.40 5.49
CA MET A 291 11.65 -11.96 5.52
C MET A 291 10.43 -11.06 5.36
N ALA A 292 9.25 -11.59 5.02
CA ALA A 292 8.10 -10.76 4.61
C ALA A 292 7.59 -9.78 5.68
N TYR A 293 7.85 -10.03 6.96
CA TYR A 293 7.51 -9.12 8.07
C TYR A 293 8.67 -8.19 8.47
N TYR A 294 9.84 -8.36 7.87
CA TYR A 294 11.10 -7.74 8.26
C TYR A 294 11.75 -6.95 7.12
N LEU A 295 11.05 -6.75 6.00
CA LEU A 295 11.54 -5.92 4.88
C LEU A 295 11.79 -4.47 5.31
N THR A 296 10.97 -3.93 6.21
CA THR A 296 11.17 -2.58 6.77
C THR A 296 12.44 -2.45 7.62
N THR A 297 13.07 -3.56 8.01
CA THR A 297 14.34 -3.56 8.76
C THR A 297 15.50 -4.08 7.91
N ALA A 298 15.27 -4.29 6.62
CA ALA A 298 16.30 -4.80 5.72
C ALA A 298 17.24 -3.68 5.26
N SER A 299 18.38 -4.06 4.70
CA SER A 299 19.42 -3.11 4.28
C SER A 299 19.04 -2.28 3.06
N ASP A 300 18.18 -2.82 2.20
CA ASP A 300 17.58 -2.10 1.08
C ASP A 300 16.09 -1.90 1.39
N THR A 301 15.67 -0.63 1.41
CA THR A 301 14.27 -0.22 1.58
C THR A 301 13.79 0.66 0.43
N SER A 302 14.50 0.63 -0.71
CA SER A 302 14.19 1.44 -1.90
C SER A 302 12.98 0.94 -2.70
N GLU A 303 12.44 -0.21 -2.33
CA GLU A 303 11.31 -0.86 -2.98
C GLU A 303 9.97 -0.16 -2.79
N TYR A 304 9.86 0.78 -1.85
CA TYR A 304 8.61 1.48 -1.58
C TYR A 304 8.41 2.67 -2.52
N CYS A 305 7.19 2.80 -3.03
CA CYS A 305 6.78 3.97 -3.79
C CYS A 305 6.78 5.22 -2.89
N LEU A 306 7.46 6.28 -3.33
CA LEU A 306 7.55 7.54 -2.59
C LEU A 306 6.44 8.55 -2.95
N ASP A 307 5.64 8.26 -3.97
CA ASP A 307 4.68 9.19 -4.58
C ASP A 307 3.23 8.65 -4.58
N THR A 308 2.91 7.77 -3.63
CA THR A 308 1.59 7.15 -3.45
C THR A 308 0.95 7.53 -2.12
N GLY A 309 -0.38 7.54 -2.06
CA GLY A 309 -1.16 7.90 -0.87
C GLY A 309 -1.29 6.83 0.22
N SER A 310 -0.82 5.60 -0.04
CA SER A 310 -0.47 4.60 0.99
C SER A 310 0.79 3.81 0.54
N GLN A 311 1.22 2.83 1.34
CA GLN A 311 2.32 1.93 1.04
C GLN A 311 2.06 1.13 -0.26
N ALA A 312 3.03 1.13 -1.16
CA ALA A 312 3.01 0.35 -2.40
C ALA A 312 4.43 -0.06 -2.83
N GLY A 313 4.55 -1.20 -3.51
CA GLY A 313 5.84 -1.67 -4.03
C GLY A 313 6.13 -1.12 -5.43
N CYS A 314 7.29 -0.48 -5.58
CA CYS A 314 7.85 0.11 -6.79
C CYS A 314 9.11 -0.64 -7.24
N LEU A 315 8.92 -1.92 -7.59
CA LEU A 315 9.93 -2.87 -8.07
C LEU A 315 9.25 -3.90 -8.96
N LEU A 316 10.01 -4.68 -9.73
CA LEU A 316 9.45 -5.77 -10.53
C LEU A 316 8.72 -6.78 -9.63
N GLY A 317 7.46 -7.08 -9.95
CA GLY A 317 6.53 -7.83 -9.09
C GLY A 317 5.61 -6.94 -8.25
N GLY A 318 5.92 -5.65 -8.12
CA GLY A 318 5.15 -4.66 -7.37
C GLY A 318 4.93 -5.06 -5.92
N SER A 319 3.75 -4.73 -5.37
CA SER A 319 3.41 -5.06 -3.98
C SER A 319 3.42 -6.56 -3.65
N THR A 320 3.46 -7.47 -4.65
CA THR A 320 3.60 -8.90 -4.38
C THR A 320 4.95 -9.28 -3.79
N MET A 321 5.97 -8.42 -3.95
CA MET A 321 7.31 -8.65 -3.39
C MET A 321 7.45 -8.19 -1.94
N ILE A 322 6.63 -7.22 -1.52
CA ILE A 322 6.65 -6.65 -0.17
C ILE A 322 5.53 -7.14 0.74
N ASN A 323 4.57 -7.89 0.20
CA ASN A 323 3.46 -8.42 0.99
C ASN A 323 3.84 -9.68 1.79
N ALA A 324 2.93 -10.12 2.66
CA ALA A 324 3.10 -11.32 3.47
C ALA A 324 2.73 -12.65 2.77
N MET A 325 2.59 -12.64 1.44
CA MET A 325 2.24 -13.77 0.56
C MET A 325 0.88 -14.42 0.80
N MET A 326 0.02 -13.83 1.62
CA MET A 326 -1.28 -14.42 1.95
C MET A 326 -2.13 -14.70 0.68
N PHE A 327 -2.46 -15.96 0.43
CA PHE A 327 -3.04 -16.43 -0.83
C PHE A 327 -4.43 -17.03 -0.61
N VAL A 328 -5.36 -16.16 -0.21
CA VAL A 328 -6.76 -16.54 -0.03
C VAL A 328 -7.43 -16.55 -1.40
N LYS A 329 -7.73 -17.73 -1.94
CA LYS A 329 -8.53 -17.85 -3.16
C LYS A 329 -9.91 -17.20 -2.93
N PRO A 330 -10.39 -16.33 -3.84
CA PRO A 330 -11.70 -15.72 -3.71
C PRO A 330 -12.79 -16.78 -3.60
N ALA A 331 -13.78 -16.52 -2.76
CA ALA A 331 -15.03 -17.28 -2.76
C ALA A 331 -15.86 -16.85 -3.99
N GLU A 332 -16.77 -17.70 -4.44
CA GLU A 332 -17.60 -17.41 -5.62
C GLU A 332 -18.39 -16.10 -5.46
N HIS A 333 -18.90 -15.85 -4.23
CA HIS A 333 -19.66 -14.65 -3.92
C HIS A 333 -18.85 -13.35 -4.07
N ASP A 334 -17.52 -13.40 -3.98
CA ASP A 334 -16.67 -12.21 -4.17
C ASP A 334 -16.80 -11.68 -5.61
N PHE A 335 -17.02 -12.56 -6.60
CA PHE A 335 -17.35 -12.18 -7.97
C PHE A 335 -18.87 -12.08 -8.21
N ASP A 336 -19.69 -12.89 -7.54
CA ASP A 336 -21.12 -12.92 -7.82
C ASP A 336 -21.91 -11.71 -7.30
N ASP A 337 -21.40 -11.00 -6.29
CA ASP A 337 -22.10 -9.85 -5.70
C ASP A 337 -21.98 -8.59 -6.59
N LYS A 338 -20.93 -7.78 -6.42
CA LYS A 338 -20.84 -6.44 -7.01
C LYS A 338 -20.19 -6.35 -8.40
N TRP A 339 -19.62 -7.44 -8.92
CA TRP A 339 -19.08 -7.42 -10.29
C TRP A 339 -20.19 -7.40 -11.35
N PRO A 340 -19.99 -6.75 -12.50
CA PRO A 340 -20.99 -6.73 -13.57
C PRO A 340 -21.15 -8.11 -14.24
N ALA A 341 -22.20 -8.25 -15.07
CA ALA A 341 -22.36 -9.42 -15.92
C ALA A 341 -21.13 -9.61 -16.84
N GLY A 342 -20.70 -10.86 -17.04
CA GLY A 342 -19.44 -11.20 -17.74
C GLY A 342 -18.23 -11.30 -16.81
N TRP A 343 -18.41 -10.99 -15.52
CA TRP A 343 -17.40 -11.09 -14.46
C TRP A 343 -17.90 -11.86 -13.23
N LYS A 344 -19.05 -12.53 -13.33
CA LYS A 344 -19.55 -13.41 -12.27
C LYS A 344 -18.62 -14.62 -12.15
N TRP A 345 -18.69 -15.37 -11.05
CA TRP A 345 -17.81 -16.53 -10.84
C TRP A 345 -17.87 -17.49 -12.03
N SER A 346 -19.07 -17.75 -12.56
CA SER A 346 -19.28 -18.58 -13.74
C SER A 346 -18.53 -18.13 -14.99
N ASP A 347 -18.23 -16.83 -15.10
CA ASP A 347 -17.51 -16.23 -16.21
C ASP A 347 -15.99 -16.32 -16.00
N VAL A 348 -15.53 -16.14 -14.77
CA VAL A 348 -14.10 -16.06 -14.42
C VAL A 348 -13.49 -17.41 -13.99
N ALA A 349 -14.30 -18.42 -13.68
CA ALA A 349 -13.84 -19.71 -13.14
C ALA A 349 -12.76 -20.38 -14.01
N ALA A 350 -12.91 -20.37 -15.34
CA ALA A 350 -11.92 -20.94 -16.24
C ALA A 350 -10.59 -20.13 -16.27
N SER A 351 -10.66 -18.81 -16.03
CA SER A 351 -9.49 -17.95 -15.86
C SER A 351 -8.81 -18.22 -14.50
N ALA A 352 -9.61 -18.47 -13.46
CA ALA A 352 -9.11 -18.87 -12.16
C ALA A 352 -8.38 -20.22 -12.21
N ASP A 353 -8.97 -21.24 -12.84
CA ASP A 353 -8.33 -22.56 -13.03
C ASP A 353 -6.99 -22.45 -13.75
N SER A 354 -6.94 -21.66 -14.83
CA SER A 354 -5.72 -21.40 -15.60
C SER A 354 -4.62 -20.74 -14.74
N PHE A 355 -4.99 -19.80 -13.87
CA PHE A 355 -4.05 -19.18 -12.95
C PHE A 355 -3.56 -20.16 -11.88
N TYR A 356 -4.48 -20.90 -11.24
CA TYR A 356 -4.12 -21.84 -10.17
C TYR A 356 -3.30 -23.04 -10.66
N GLU A 357 -3.40 -23.42 -11.93
CA GLU A 357 -2.50 -24.41 -12.52
C GLU A 357 -1.04 -23.93 -12.51
N ARG A 358 -0.81 -22.63 -12.72
CA ARG A 358 0.52 -22.01 -12.70
C ARG A 358 0.96 -21.55 -11.31
N SER A 359 0.01 -21.30 -10.41
CA SER A 359 0.23 -20.73 -9.08
C SER A 359 -0.73 -21.39 -8.07
N PRO A 360 -0.47 -22.64 -7.66
CA PRO A 360 -1.42 -23.42 -6.85
C PRO A 360 -1.56 -22.91 -5.41
N GLY A 361 -0.55 -22.20 -4.92
CA GLY A 361 -0.40 -21.85 -3.51
C GLY A 361 0.12 -23.01 -2.67
N TYR A 362 0.46 -22.71 -1.43
CA TYR A 362 1.00 -23.65 -0.45
C TYR A 362 0.29 -23.46 0.89
N ILE A 363 -0.05 -24.57 1.53
CA ILE A 363 -0.53 -24.61 2.90
C ILE A 363 0.26 -25.69 3.62
N LEU A 364 0.58 -25.46 4.90
CA LEU A 364 1.27 -26.44 5.71
C LEU A 364 0.44 -27.72 5.82
N ASN A 365 1.07 -28.86 5.52
CA ASN A 365 0.50 -30.17 5.81
C ASN A 365 0.80 -30.53 7.27
N ASP A 366 -0.19 -31.09 7.98
CA ASP A 366 -0.10 -31.49 9.38
C ASP A 366 1.20 -32.28 9.65
N GLY A 367 2.14 -31.65 10.38
CA GLY A 367 3.42 -32.25 10.78
C GLY A 367 4.69 -31.73 10.08
N SER A 368 4.57 -30.84 9.08
CA SER A 368 5.74 -30.26 8.36
C SER A 368 6.13 -28.83 8.77
N GLY A 369 5.27 -28.14 9.52
CA GLY A 369 5.49 -26.75 9.92
C GLY A 369 6.43 -26.57 11.12
N VAL A 370 7.13 -25.45 11.16
CA VAL A 370 7.89 -25.00 12.35
C VAL A 370 7.17 -23.83 13.03
N ASP A 371 7.55 -23.52 14.27
CA ASP A 371 6.97 -22.41 15.06
C ASP A 371 5.43 -22.53 15.25
N GLN A 372 4.98 -23.71 15.66
CA GLN A 372 3.56 -24.08 15.70
C GLN A 372 2.85 -23.74 17.03
N GLY A 373 3.52 -23.08 17.99
CA GLY A 373 2.92 -22.80 19.31
C GLY A 373 1.60 -22.02 19.23
N ALA A 374 1.58 -20.95 18.43
CA ALA A 374 0.36 -20.17 18.20
C ALA A 374 -0.72 -20.97 17.45
N TRP A 375 -0.32 -21.85 16.52
CA TRP A 375 -1.26 -22.74 15.84
C TRP A 375 -1.92 -23.69 16.83
N THR A 376 -1.14 -24.41 17.64
CA THR A 376 -1.63 -25.40 18.60
C THR A 376 -2.62 -24.78 19.59
N ILE A 377 -2.29 -23.62 20.17
CA ILE A 377 -3.15 -22.96 21.16
C ILE A 377 -4.43 -22.42 20.49
N MET A 378 -4.30 -21.75 19.35
CA MET A 378 -5.43 -21.08 18.71
C MET A 378 -6.39 -22.07 18.03
N SER A 379 -5.89 -23.14 17.41
CA SER A 379 -6.73 -24.19 16.80
C SER A 379 -7.58 -24.91 17.85
N ASP A 380 -6.97 -25.35 18.96
CA ASP A 380 -7.69 -25.96 20.09
C ASP A 380 -8.72 -25.00 20.71
N PHE A 381 -8.37 -23.72 20.86
CA PHE A 381 -9.32 -22.70 21.29
C PHE A 381 -10.52 -22.60 20.34
N LEU A 382 -10.28 -22.46 19.03
CA LEU A 382 -11.34 -22.31 18.02
C LEU A 382 -12.23 -23.56 17.94
N ASP A 383 -11.65 -24.75 18.02
CA ASP A 383 -12.40 -26.02 18.09
C ASP A 383 -13.37 -26.04 19.29
N LYS A 384 -12.89 -25.64 20.47
CA LYS A 384 -13.73 -25.55 21.68
C LYS A 384 -14.84 -24.51 21.57
N GLN A 385 -14.64 -23.46 20.76
CA GLN A 385 -15.69 -22.48 20.43
C GLN A 385 -16.62 -22.96 19.30
N GLY A 386 -16.44 -24.19 18.78
CA GLY A 386 -17.30 -24.77 17.75
C GLY A 386 -16.95 -24.35 16.32
N TRP A 387 -15.75 -23.82 16.09
CA TRP A 387 -15.24 -23.56 14.74
C TRP A 387 -14.71 -24.86 14.13
N SER A 388 -14.57 -24.91 12.81
CA SER A 388 -14.06 -26.10 12.11
C SER A 388 -12.78 -25.81 11.33
N GLN A 389 -11.80 -26.71 11.42
CA GLN A 389 -10.64 -26.66 10.55
C GLN A 389 -11.05 -26.94 9.08
N THR A 390 -10.48 -26.21 8.14
CA THR A 390 -10.62 -26.43 6.70
C THR A 390 -9.29 -26.28 5.98
N ASP A 391 -9.19 -26.82 4.77
CA ASP A 391 -8.13 -26.47 3.82
C ASP A 391 -8.58 -25.25 3.03
N ALA A 392 -8.04 -24.07 3.37
CA ALA A 392 -8.44 -22.81 2.73
C ALA A 392 -8.09 -22.73 1.23
N LEU A 393 -7.18 -23.57 0.71
CA LEU A 393 -6.87 -23.65 -0.72
C LEU A 393 -7.81 -24.58 -1.48
N ALA A 394 -8.27 -25.66 -0.84
CA ALA A 394 -9.18 -26.63 -1.43
C ALA A 394 -10.65 -26.19 -1.33
N ASN A 395 -11.02 -25.49 -0.24
CA ASN A 395 -12.40 -25.10 0.07
C ASN A 395 -12.57 -23.57 0.13
N PRO A 396 -12.36 -22.84 -0.98
CA PRO A 396 -12.39 -21.37 -0.97
C PRO A 396 -13.76 -20.78 -0.57
N ASN A 397 -14.85 -21.50 -0.75
CA ASN A 397 -16.20 -21.07 -0.37
C ASN A 397 -16.51 -21.22 1.13
N GLU A 398 -15.69 -21.96 1.89
CA GLU A 398 -15.86 -22.09 3.34
C GLU A 398 -15.28 -20.86 4.04
N LYS A 399 -16.17 -19.98 4.51
CA LYS A 399 -15.83 -18.68 5.13
C LYS A 399 -16.69 -18.32 6.36
N ASN A 400 -17.29 -19.32 7.00
CA ASN A 400 -18.15 -19.10 8.18
C ASN A 400 -17.76 -20.01 9.35
N ASN A 401 -17.21 -19.43 10.41
CA ASN A 401 -16.69 -20.14 11.60
C ASN A 401 -15.71 -21.26 11.24
N VAL A 402 -14.77 -20.95 10.34
CA VAL A 402 -13.72 -21.89 9.93
C VAL A 402 -12.34 -21.31 10.18
N TYR A 403 -11.36 -22.18 10.39
CA TYR A 403 -9.96 -21.82 10.50
C TYR A 403 -9.08 -22.78 9.70
N SER A 404 -7.86 -22.35 9.41
CA SER A 404 -6.93 -23.05 8.52
C SER A 404 -5.51 -22.67 8.89
N HIS A 405 -4.55 -23.54 8.57
CA HIS A 405 -3.18 -23.07 8.37
C HIS A 405 -3.19 -21.96 7.30
N PRO A 406 -2.29 -20.96 7.38
CA PRO A 406 -2.29 -19.87 6.43
C PRO A 406 -2.01 -20.37 5.01
N PRO A 407 -2.84 -20.03 4.01
CA PRO A 407 -2.50 -20.26 2.62
C PRO A 407 -1.53 -19.18 2.15
N TRP A 408 -0.39 -19.57 1.59
CA TRP A 408 0.62 -18.66 1.06
C TRP A 408 0.88 -18.89 -0.43
N LEU A 409 1.28 -17.83 -1.12
CA LEU A 409 1.79 -17.89 -2.48
C LEU A 409 3.29 -18.19 -2.44
N ILE A 410 3.61 -19.42 -2.02
CA ILE A 410 4.96 -19.96 -1.89
C ILE A 410 5.07 -21.20 -2.78
N GLU A 411 6.21 -21.37 -3.42
CA GLU A 411 6.52 -22.55 -4.23
C GLU A 411 8.01 -22.86 -4.09
N ASN A 412 8.34 -24.15 -3.89
CA ASN A 412 9.72 -24.60 -3.67
C ASN A 412 10.45 -23.81 -2.56
N GLY A 413 9.73 -23.47 -1.49
CA GLY A 413 10.26 -22.73 -0.34
C GLY A 413 10.53 -21.24 -0.58
N LEU A 414 10.22 -20.71 -1.77
CA LEU A 414 10.44 -19.31 -2.12
C LEU A 414 9.11 -18.58 -2.32
N ARG A 415 9.14 -17.25 -2.19
CA ARG A 415 8.03 -16.41 -2.65
C ARG A 415 7.75 -16.70 -4.12
N ALA A 416 6.49 -17.01 -4.44
CA ALA A 416 6.05 -17.37 -5.79
C ALA A 416 5.29 -16.22 -6.47
N GLY A 417 4.39 -16.58 -7.39
CA GLY A 417 3.51 -15.64 -8.10
C GLY A 417 4.01 -15.27 -9.49
N PRO A 418 3.37 -14.28 -10.15
CA PRO A 418 3.55 -14.03 -11.57
C PRO A 418 4.97 -13.73 -12.02
N ILE A 419 5.82 -13.22 -11.13
CA ILE A 419 7.23 -12.98 -11.42
C ILE A 419 8.02 -14.27 -11.68
N ARG A 420 7.58 -15.40 -11.10
CA ARG A 420 8.17 -16.73 -11.32
C ARG A 420 7.36 -17.61 -12.25
N SER A 421 6.04 -17.43 -12.33
CA SER A 421 5.16 -18.29 -13.12
C SER A 421 4.75 -17.74 -14.50
N TYR A 422 4.77 -16.42 -14.72
CA TYR A 422 4.39 -15.79 -16.00
C TYR A 422 5.57 -15.08 -16.67
N LEU A 423 6.36 -14.29 -15.93
CA LEU A 423 7.44 -13.52 -16.52
C LEU A 423 8.45 -14.36 -17.33
N PRO A 424 8.92 -15.54 -16.86
CA PRO A 424 9.85 -16.35 -17.64
C PRO A 424 9.25 -16.83 -18.97
N LEU A 425 7.93 -17.10 -19.00
CA LEU A 425 7.22 -17.50 -20.21
C LEU A 425 7.13 -16.35 -21.22
N ALA A 426 6.90 -15.13 -20.73
CA ALA A 426 6.93 -13.93 -21.55
C ALA A 426 8.33 -13.66 -22.11
N GLN A 427 9.36 -13.73 -21.26
CA GLN A 427 10.78 -13.52 -21.65
C GLN A 427 11.29 -14.54 -22.66
N ALA A 428 10.72 -15.74 -22.69
CA ALA A 428 11.03 -16.75 -23.70
C ALA A 428 10.51 -16.38 -25.11
N LYS A 429 9.66 -15.37 -25.25
CA LYS A 429 9.10 -14.91 -26.53
C LYS A 429 9.95 -13.78 -27.11
N SER A 430 10.36 -13.90 -28.37
CA SER A 430 11.17 -12.88 -29.05
C SER A 430 10.46 -11.55 -29.30
N ASN A 431 9.13 -11.54 -29.21
CA ASN A 431 8.24 -10.39 -29.35
C ASN A 431 7.89 -9.73 -28.00
N PHE A 432 8.49 -10.16 -26.89
CA PHE A 432 8.39 -9.52 -25.58
C PHE A 432 9.60 -8.62 -25.31
N LYS A 433 9.37 -7.48 -24.66
CA LYS A 433 10.43 -6.65 -24.07
C LYS A 433 10.05 -6.19 -22.67
N LEU A 434 10.99 -6.24 -21.74
CA LEU A 434 10.89 -5.66 -20.40
C LEU A 434 11.77 -4.40 -20.32
N SER A 435 11.24 -3.31 -19.74
CA SER A 435 11.98 -2.10 -19.42
C SER A 435 11.80 -1.76 -17.94
N LEU A 436 12.86 -1.98 -17.16
CA LEU A 436 12.92 -1.61 -15.74
C LEU A 436 13.31 -0.14 -15.58
N ASN A 437 13.14 0.41 -14.38
CA ASN A 437 13.49 1.79 -14.06
C ASN A 437 12.90 2.80 -15.07
N THR A 438 11.68 2.51 -15.53
CA THR A 438 10.96 3.23 -16.59
C THR A 438 9.56 3.56 -16.10
N LYS A 439 9.39 4.75 -15.53
CA LYS A 439 8.12 5.21 -14.95
C LYS A 439 7.23 5.77 -16.04
N LEU A 440 6.03 5.21 -16.22
CA LEU A 440 5.03 5.85 -17.08
C LEU A 440 4.52 7.15 -16.45
N VAL A 441 4.56 8.22 -17.24
CA VAL A 441 4.16 9.58 -16.86
C VAL A 441 2.73 9.82 -17.25
N ARG A 442 2.41 9.55 -18.52
CA ARG A 442 1.09 9.68 -19.13
C ARG A 442 1.00 8.83 -20.39
N VAL A 443 -0.23 8.61 -20.83
CA VAL A 443 -0.55 8.14 -22.18
C VAL A 443 -0.56 9.34 -23.13
N VAL A 444 0.14 9.22 -24.25
CA VAL A 444 0.09 10.20 -25.33
C VAL A 444 -1.09 9.86 -26.22
N ARG A 445 -2.03 10.79 -26.41
CA ARG A 445 -3.27 10.56 -27.16
C ARG A 445 -3.65 11.77 -28.01
N SER A 446 -4.48 11.51 -29.02
CA SER A 446 -5.22 12.51 -29.79
C SER A 446 -6.70 12.15 -29.73
N GLY A 447 -7.51 13.02 -29.12
CA GLY A 447 -8.89 12.68 -28.78
C GLY A 447 -8.97 11.38 -27.97
N SER A 448 -9.80 10.43 -28.42
CA SER A 448 -10.03 9.13 -27.78
C SER A 448 -8.91 8.09 -28.00
N THR A 449 -7.99 8.33 -28.94
CA THR A 449 -7.02 7.31 -29.37
C THR A 449 -5.64 7.58 -28.77
N ALA A 450 -5.12 6.61 -28.01
CA ALA A 450 -3.72 6.57 -27.62
C ALA A 450 -2.80 6.31 -28.82
N THR A 451 -1.73 7.08 -28.94
CA THR A 451 -0.69 6.94 -29.96
C THR A 451 0.62 6.41 -29.40
N GLY A 452 0.78 6.45 -28.07
CA GLY A 452 1.98 6.02 -27.38
C GLY A 452 1.90 6.29 -25.88
N VAL A 453 3.03 6.16 -25.21
CA VAL A 453 3.21 6.53 -23.80
C VAL A 453 4.43 7.40 -23.63
N GLU A 454 4.38 8.33 -22.69
CA GLU A 454 5.55 9.09 -22.24
C GLU A 454 6.07 8.48 -20.95
N VAL A 455 7.37 8.19 -20.91
CA VAL A 455 8.06 7.57 -19.78
C VAL A 455 9.18 8.46 -19.25
N GLU A 456 9.44 8.39 -17.95
CA GLU A 456 10.65 8.86 -17.29
C GLU A 456 11.63 7.69 -17.16
N LEU A 457 12.87 7.91 -17.56
CA LEU A 457 13.97 6.98 -17.33
C LEU A 457 14.65 7.31 -15.99
N SER A 458 15.42 6.38 -15.44
CA SER A 458 16.24 6.62 -14.22
C SER A 458 17.18 7.82 -14.32
N THR A 459 17.55 8.25 -15.53
CA THR A 459 18.36 9.45 -15.76
C THR A 459 17.57 10.76 -15.65
N GLY A 460 16.26 10.72 -15.36
CA GLY A 460 15.33 11.86 -15.38
C GLY A 460 14.88 12.29 -16.79
N ASN A 461 15.40 11.67 -17.84
CA ASN A 461 15.03 12.00 -19.22
C ASN A 461 13.65 11.45 -19.58
N ARG A 462 12.90 12.18 -20.42
CA ARG A 462 11.62 11.73 -20.97
C ARG A 462 11.80 11.06 -22.33
N GLN A 463 11.01 10.03 -22.57
CA GLN A 463 10.92 9.36 -23.86
C GLN A 463 9.47 9.03 -24.22
N ILE A 464 9.07 9.28 -25.46
CA ILE A 464 7.81 8.79 -26.04
C ILE A 464 8.06 7.45 -26.72
N ILE A 465 7.27 6.43 -26.37
CA ILE A 465 7.26 5.13 -27.02
C ILE A 465 5.92 4.98 -27.75
N ASN A 466 5.97 4.92 -29.08
CA ASN A 466 4.76 4.89 -29.90
C ASN A 466 4.16 3.48 -29.97
N LEU A 467 2.83 3.43 -30.09
CA LEU A 467 2.10 2.24 -30.49
C LEU A 467 2.22 2.03 -32.00
N LYS A 468 2.06 0.78 -32.43
CA LYS A 468 1.71 0.49 -33.82
C LYS A 468 0.26 0.92 -34.10
N THR A 469 -0.09 1.04 -35.36
CA THR A 469 -1.50 1.26 -35.77
C THR A 469 -2.39 0.16 -35.18
N GLY A 470 -3.44 0.56 -34.44
CA GLY A 470 -4.33 -0.37 -33.74
C GLY A 470 -3.78 -0.94 -32.44
N GLY A 471 -2.59 -0.48 -31.99
CA GLY A 471 -2.00 -0.90 -30.74
C GLY A 471 -2.77 -0.39 -29.51
N LYS A 472 -2.55 -1.00 -28.36
CA LYS A 472 -3.30 -0.78 -27.12
C LYS A 472 -2.36 -0.50 -25.94
N VAL A 473 -2.80 0.38 -25.03
CA VAL A 473 -2.11 0.63 -23.75
C VAL A 473 -2.88 -0.02 -22.63
N ILE A 474 -2.19 -0.77 -21.78
CA ILE A 474 -2.74 -1.37 -20.57
C ILE A 474 -2.05 -0.71 -19.38
N LEU A 475 -2.82 -0.02 -18.54
CA LEU A 475 -2.37 0.52 -17.27
C LEU A 475 -2.55 -0.53 -16.18
N ALA A 476 -1.46 -0.89 -15.51
CA ALA A 476 -1.40 -1.89 -14.45
C ALA A 476 -0.57 -1.38 -13.26
N GLY A 477 -0.66 -0.06 -12.98
CA GLY A 477 0.11 0.63 -11.95
C GLY A 477 -0.39 0.40 -10.52
N GLY A 478 -1.56 -0.23 -10.36
CA GLY A 478 -2.20 -0.46 -9.06
C GLY A 478 -3.11 0.71 -8.63
N ALA A 479 -3.95 0.44 -7.63
CA ALA A 479 -4.99 1.37 -7.15
C ALA A 479 -4.48 2.76 -6.77
N LEU A 480 -3.21 2.90 -6.37
CA LEU A 480 -2.64 4.16 -5.92
C LEU A 480 -1.85 4.92 -6.98
N SER A 481 -1.48 4.28 -8.11
CA SER A 481 -0.68 4.90 -9.18
C SER A 481 -1.41 5.00 -10.52
N THR A 482 -2.29 4.06 -10.86
CA THR A 482 -3.10 4.13 -12.09
C THR A 482 -3.93 5.42 -12.19
N PRO A 483 -4.54 5.94 -11.10
CA PRO A 483 -5.21 7.24 -11.13
C PRO A 483 -4.31 8.39 -11.63
N ARG A 484 -3.05 8.45 -11.18
CA ARG A 484 -2.07 9.43 -11.66
C ARG A 484 -1.82 9.30 -13.16
N MET A 485 -1.67 8.07 -13.66
CA MET A 485 -1.42 7.81 -15.08
C MET A 485 -2.59 8.33 -15.94
N LEU A 486 -3.84 8.13 -15.49
CA LEU A 486 -5.03 8.62 -16.16
C LEU A 486 -5.14 10.15 -16.09
N ILE A 487 -4.97 10.75 -14.90
CA ILE A 487 -5.12 12.19 -14.70
C ILE A 487 -4.05 12.97 -15.48
N ASN A 488 -2.80 12.51 -15.47
CA ASN A 488 -1.72 13.07 -16.30
C ASN A 488 -1.97 12.92 -17.82
N SER A 489 -2.93 12.08 -18.21
CA SER A 489 -3.38 11.91 -19.60
C SER A 489 -4.63 12.73 -19.92
N GLY A 490 -5.06 13.62 -19.03
CA GLY A 490 -6.31 14.39 -19.16
C GLY A 490 -7.56 13.50 -19.05
N ILE A 491 -7.53 12.46 -18.22
CA ILE A 491 -8.65 11.55 -17.97
C ILE A 491 -8.88 11.45 -16.45
N GLY A 492 -10.02 11.92 -15.97
CA GLY A 492 -10.34 11.97 -14.54
C GLY A 492 -11.15 13.22 -14.18
N PRO A 493 -11.41 13.46 -12.89
CA PRO A 493 -12.18 14.62 -12.47
C PRO A 493 -11.50 15.89 -12.94
N LYS A 494 -12.28 16.81 -13.54
CA LYS A 494 -11.74 18.06 -14.09
C LYS A 494 -10.85 18.84 -13.10
N ALA A 495 -11.25 18.90 -11.83
CA ALA A 495 -10.49 19.57 -10.79
C ALA A 495 -9.09 18.95 -10.58
N GLN A 496 -8.98 17.63 -10.67
CA GLN A 496 -7.71 16.91 -10.52
C GLN A 496 -6.78 17.13 -11.72
N ILE A 497 -7.33 17.20 -12.93
CA ILE A 497 -6.57 17.56 -14.14
C ILE A 497 -6.04 19.00 -14.01
N GLN A 498 -6.86 19.92 -13.49
CA GLN A 498 -6.45 21.30 -13.22
C GLN A 498 -5.34 21.39 -12.16
N THR A 499 -5.40 20.58 -11.09
CA THR A 499 -4.33 20.48 -10.09
C THR A 499 -3.00 20.09 -10.72
N VAL A 500 -3.00 19.14 -11.66
CA VAL A 500 -1.79 18.75 -12.38
C VAL A 500 -1.34 19.84 -13.37
N GLN A 501 -2.28 20.52 -14.04
CA GLN A 501 -2.00 21.61 -14.97
C GLN A 501 -1.30 22.80 -14.31
N SER A 502 -1.70 23.15 -13.09
CA SER A 502 -1.08 24.23 -12.31
C SER A 502 0.09 23.79 -11.43
N GLY A 503 0.34 22.47 -11.35
CA GLY A 503 1.36 21.85 -10.50
C GLY A 503 2.76 21.81 -11.09
N SER A 504 3.69 21.15 -10.38
CA SER A 504 5.12 21.08 -10.73
C SER A 504 5.53 19.85 -11.56
N VAL A 505 4.62 18.88 -11.75
CA VAL A 505 4.85 17.57 -12.42
C VAL A 505 5.37 17.69 -13.86
N SER A 506 5.25 18.87 -14.48
CA SER A 506 5.74 19.16 -15.83
C SER A 506 5.29 18.10 -16.85
N VAL A 507 3.97 17.96 -17.02
CA VAL A 507 3.34 17.07 -17.99
C VAL A 507 2.66 17.87 -19.10
N THR A 508 2.71 17.37 -20.33
CA THR A 508 1.94 17.93 -21.44
C THR A 508 0.54 17.32 -21.45
N LEU A 509 -0.45 18.07 -20.96
CA LEU A 509 -1.86 17.68 -21.03
C LEU A 509 -2.42 17.89 -22.45
N PRO A 510 -3.41 17.09 -22.87
CA PRO A 510 -4.21 17.40 -24.06
C PRO A 510 -5.03 18.68 -23.86
N ASP A 511 -5.50 19.26 -24.96
CA ASP A 511 -6.38 20.44 -24.91
C ASP A 511 -7.59 20.17 -23.99
N GLU A 512 -8.05 21.20 -23.27
CA GLU A 512 -9.16 21.07 -22.30
C GLU A 512 -10.43 20.51 -22.95
N SER A 513 -10.67 20.80 -24.24
CA SER A 513 -11.79 20.24 -25.01
C SER A 513 -11.70 18.73 -25.25
N GLU A 514 -10.53 18.13 -25.06
CA GLU A 514 -10.30 16.69 -25.18
C GLU A 514 -10.24 15.98 -23.83
N TRP A 515 -10.40 16.69 -22.70
CA TRP A 515 -10.43 16.05 -21.39
C TRP A 515 -11.62 15.12 -21.26
N ILE A 516 -11.40 13.96 -20.62
CA ILE A 516 -12.44 12.95 -20.40
C ILE A 516 -12.75 12.94 -18.91
N ASP A 517 -13.94 13.44 -18.55
CA ASP A 517 -14.40 13.50 -17.16
C ASP A 517 -14.89 12.12 -16.70
N LEU A 518 -14.14 11.51 -15.79
CA LEU A 518 -14.44 10.20 -15.19
C LEU A 518 -14.14 10.24 -13.69
N PRO A 519 -14.79 9.41 -12.86
CA PRO A 519 -14.62 9.41 -11.41
C PRO A 519 -13.30 8.73 -10.97
N VAL A 520 -12.18 9.01 -11.64
CA VAL A 520 -10.86 8.50 -11.29
C VAL A 520 -10.47 8.96 -9.89
N GLY A 521 -10.01 8.02 -9.05
CA GLY A 521 -9.65 8.26 -7.65
C GLY A 521 -10.81 8.14 -6.66
N GLN A 522 -12.06 8.12 -7.14
CA GLN A 522 -13.24 7.92 -6.30
C GLN A 522 -13.42 6.45 -5.93
N ASN A 523 -14.27 6.17 -4.92
CA ASN A 523 -14.61 4.81 -4.50
C ASN A 523 -13.37 3.97 -4.09
N LEU A 524 -12.36 4.62 -3.49
CA LEU A 524 -11.24 3.89 -2.89
C LEU A 524 -11.76 3.01 -1.76
N MET A 525 -11.41 1.73 -1.74
CA MET A 525 -11.78 0.81 -0.66
C MET A 525 -10.54 0.09 -0.16
N ASP A 526 -10.49 -0.20 1.14
CA ASP A 526 -9.46 -1.02 1.78
C ASP A 526 -10.03 -1.73 3.01
N HIS A 527 -9.38 -2.81 3.43
CA HIS A 527 -9.74 -3.54 4.63
C HIS A 527 -9.27 -2.79 5.90
N PRO A 528 -10.16 -2.32 6.79
CA PRO A 528 -9.73 -1.85 8.10
C PRO A 528 -9.24 -3.03 8.94
N ILE A 529 -8.01 -2.95 9.44
CA ILE A 529 -7.42 -3.96 10.33
C ILE A 529 -7.36 -3.43 11.76
N TYR A 530 -7.89 -4.21 12.69
CA TYR A 530 -7.70 -3.99 14.13
C TYR A 530 -6.86 -5.11 14.75
N ALA A 531 -5.91 -4.75 15.61
CA ALA A 531 -5.11 -5.74 16.32
C ALA A 531 -5.75 -6.08 17.68
N VAL A 532 -5.85 -7.37 17.98
CA VAL A 532 -6.27 -7.90 19.28
C VAL A 532 -5.12 -8.72 19.86
N LYS A 533 -4.53 -8.25 20.95
CA LYS A 533 -3.45 -8.95 21.67
C LYS A 533 -4.06 -9.76 22.82
N LEU A 534 -3.81 -11.05 22.83
CA LEU A 534 -4.28 -12.01 23.83
C LEU A 534 -3.09 -12.48 24.67
N THR A 535 -3.27 -12.54 25.99
CA THR A 535 -2.29 -13.14 26.90
C THR A 535 -2.59 -14.63 27.08
N VAL A 536 -1.63 -15.49 26.81
CA VAL A 536 -1.69 -16.95 27.00
C VAL A 536 -1.48 -17.28 28.47
N LYS A 537 -2.38 -18.07 29.08
CA LYS A 537 -2.33 -18.41 30.51
C LYS A 537 -1.24 -19.42 30.88
N ASP A 538 -1.04 -20.43 30.03
CA ASP A 538 -0.16 -21.58 30.30
C ASP A 538 1.20 -21.51 29.61
N GLY A 539 1.56 -20.32 29.12
CA GLY A 539 2.85 -20.05 28.49
C GLY A 539 2.87 -20.25 26.97
N LEU A 540 3.62 -19.40 26.27
CA LEU A 540 3.96 -19.53 24.85
C LEU A 540 5.35 -18.92 24.63
N THR A 541 6.27 -19.67 24.04
CA THR A 541 7.57 -19.12 23.61
C THR A 541 7.45 -18.60 22.19
N ALA A 542 7.79 -17.33 21.97
CA ALA A 542 7.87 -16.72 20.64
C ALA A 542 9.31 -16.75 20.11
N LEU A 543 9.45 -16.76 18.79
CA LEU A 543 10.75 -16.60 18.15
C LEU A 543 11.14 -15.12 18.12
N PRO A 544 12.41 -14.77 18.43
CA PRO A 544 12.89 -13.40 18.26
C PRO A 544 12.98 -13.05 16.77
N GLY A 545 12.87 -11.77 16.41
CA GLY A 545 13.01 -11.31 15.02
C GLY A 545 14.33 -11.73 14.36
N THR A 546 15.40 -11.84 15.15
CA THR A 546 16.72 -12.31 14.70
C THR A 546 16.70 -13.75 14.17
N ALA A 547 15.71 -14.57 14.55
CA ALA A 547 15.56 -15.91 13.97
C ALA A 547 15.27 -15.87 12.46
N PHE A 548 14.79 -14.73 11.94
CA PHE A 548 14.48 -14.51 10.53
C PHE A 548 15.53 -13.62 9.84
N THR A 549 15.97 -12.54 10.50
CA THR A 549 16.91 -11.56 9.92
C THR A 549 18.38 -11.96 10.06
N SER A 550 18.71 -12.84 11.03
CA SER A 550 20.07 -13.36 11.25
C SER A 550 19.99 -14.84 11.68
N PRO A 551 19.46 -15.71 10.81
CA PRO A 551 19.16 -17.10 11.14
C PRO A 551 20.42 -17.90 11.45
N ASN A 552 20.30 -18.90 12.32
CA ASN A 552 21.36 -19.87 12.56
C ASN A 552 21.59 -20.80 11.36
N GLU A 553 22.74 -21.47 11.35
CA GLU A 553 23.15 -22.38 10.25
C GLU A 553 22.15 -23.52 10.01
N THR A 554 21.48 -24.03 11.04
CA THR A 554 20.44 -25.07 10.89
C THR A 554 19.27 -24.57 10.05
N ASN A 555 18.75 -23.38 10.33
CA ASN A 555 17.64 -22.79 9.57
C ASN A 555 18.06 -22.44 8.15
N VAL A 556 19.29 -21.96 7.96
CA VAL A 556 19.86 -21.69 6.63
C VAL A 556 19.98 -22.98 5.82
N ASN A 557 20.50 -24.06 6.39
CA ASN A 557 20.65 -25.34 5.69
C ASN A 557 19.29 -25.97 5.35
N LEU A 558 18.29 -25.90 6.25
CA LEU A 558 16.93 -26.38 5.95
C LEU A 558 16.31 -25.63 4.76
N PHE A 559 16.53 -24.31 4.70
CA PHE A 559 16.03 -23.49 3.61
C PHE A 559 16.76 -23.79 2.30
N ASN A 560 18.11 -23.77 2.31
CA ASN A 560 18.94 -23.94 1.12
C ASN A 560 18.85 -25.35 0.52
N ASP A 561 18.88 -26.39 1.37
CA ASP A 561 19.02 -27.77 0.91
C ASP A 561 17.68 -28.48 0.71
N GLN A 562 16.63 -28.03 1.41
CA GLN A 562 15.34 -28.74 1.48
C GLN A 562 14.14 -27.86 1.15
N SER A 563 14.33 -26.57 0.86
CA SER A 563 13.21 -25.63 0.64
C SER A 563 12.20 -25.65 1.80
N ALA A 564 12.70 -25.81 3.03
CA ALA A 564 11.89 -26.08 4.22
C ALA A 564 12.37 -25.27 5.43
N GLY A 565 11.66 -25.42 6.55
CA GLY A 565 12.00 -24.76 7.81
C GLY A 565 11.54 -23.31 7.88
N LEU A 566 12.08 -22.58 8.85
CA LEU A 566 11.55 -21.28 9.27
C LEU A 566 11.55 -20.22 8.17
N LEU A 567 12.60 -20.21 7.33
CA LEU A 567 12.75 -19.21 6.28
C LEU A 567 11.85 -19.49 5.07
N ALA A 568 11.36 -20.71 4.92
CA ALA A 568 10.47 -21.14 3.83
C ALA A 568 8.98 -20.86 4.11
N GLN A 569 8.64 -20.25 5.25
CA GLN A 569 7.28 -19.88 5.63
C GLN A 569 7.20 -18.39 6.00
N SER A 570 6.02 -17.78 5.78
CA SER A 570 5.76 -16.41 6.25
C SER A 570 5.47 -16.38 7.75
N GLY A 571 5.20 -15.19 8.32
CA GLY A 571 5.05 -14.99 9.77
C GLY A 571 3.73 -15.45 10.39
N GLN A 572 2.68 -15.70 9.60
CA GLN A 572 1.37 -16.11 10.11
C GLN A 572 1.36 -17.58 10.58
N ARG A 573 0.48 -17.92 11.52
CA ARG A 573 0.31 -19.30 12.01
C ARG A 573 -1.10 -19.84 11.88
N VAL A 574 -2.11 -18.97 11.89
CA VAL A 574 -3.53 -19.35 11.71
C VAL A 574 -4.21 -18.28 10.87
N ASN A 575 -5.10 -18.70 9.98
CA ASN A 575 -6.16 -17.86 9.45
C ASN A 575 -7.53 -18.38 9.84
N PHE A 576 -8.47 -17.48 10.05
CA PHE A 576 -9.86 -17.84 10.27
C PHE A 576 -10.80 -16.90 9.53
N TRP A 577 -12.01 -17.37 9.24
CA TRP A 577 -13.05 -16.58 8.62
C TRP A 577 -14.41 -16.82 9.27
N THR A 578 -15.17 -15.75 9.42
CA THR A 578 -16.57 -15.82 9.86
C THR A 578 -17.44 -14.78 9.17
N LYS A 579 -18.75 -14.95 9.29
CA LYS A 579 -19.75 -13.96 8.90
C LYS A 579 -20.18 -13.16 10.12
N VAL A 580 -20.44 -11.88 9.91
CA VAL A 580 -21.08 -11.03 10.91
C VAL A 580 -22.19 -10.23 10.24
N GLN A 581 -23.21 -9.89 11.01
CA GLN A 581 -24.34 -9.10 10.54
C GLN A 581 -24.31 -7.73 11.23
N SER A 582 -24.59 -6.66 10.48
CA SER A 582 -24.90 -5.34 11.08
C SER A 582 -26.38 -5.22 11.42
N ASP A 583 -27.23 -5.95 10.70
CA ASP A 583 -28.69 -6.02 10.78
C ASP A 583 -29.18 -7.32 10.12
N ALA A 584 -30.49 -7.54 10.06
CA ALA A 584 -31.07 -8.78 9.55
C ALA A 584 -30.81 -9.07 8.05
N ASN A 585 -30.42 -8.07 7.25
CA ASN A 585 -30.30 -8.18 5.79
C ASN A 585 -28.86 -8.04 5.29
N SER A 586 -27.96 -7.48 6.09
CA SER A 586 -26.58 -7.20 5.68
C SER A 586 -25.64 -8.30 6.19
N THR A 587 -24.88 -8.91 5.26
CA THR A 587 -23.85 -9.91 5.60
C THR A 587 -22.47 -9.34 5.31
N TYR A 588 -21.62 -9.37 6.33
CA TYR A 588 -20.22 -9.00 6.26
C TYR A 588 -19.36 -10.23 6.51
N TYR A 589 -18.15 -10.22 5.97
CA TYR A 589 -17.14 -11.22 6.28
C TYR A 589 -16.03 -10.63 7.13
N VAL A 590 -15.50 -11.45 8.04
CA VAL A 590 -14.34 -11.12 8.85
C VAL A 590 -13.26 -12.14 8.57
N GLN A 591 -12.05 -11.67 8.28
CA GLN A 591 -10.85 -12.50 8.27
C GLN A 591 -10.04 -12.23 9.54
N GLY A 592 -9.51 -13.28 10.14
CA GLY A 592 -8.49 -13.23 11.18
C GLY A 592 -7.16 -13.76 10.69
N THR A 593 -6.07 -13.09 11.07
CA THR A 593 -4.70 -13.56 10.84
C THR A 593 -3.93 -13.55 12.15
N VAL A 594 -3.32 -14.67 12.52
CA VAL A 594 -2.75 -14.86 13.86
C VAL A 594 -1.25 -15.09 13.79
N ASN A 595 -0.50 -14.46 14.70
CA ASN A 595 0.92 -14.74 14.95
C ASN A 595 1.27 -14.61 16.45
N ALA A 596 2.49 -14.99 16.83
CA ALA A 596 3.05 -14.80 18.17
C ALA A 596 4.15 -13.73 18.13
N PRO A 597 3.86 -12.46 18.49
CA PRO A 597 4.86 -11.39 18.41
C PRO A 597 5.87 -11.39 19.57
N SER A 598 5.55 -12.03 20.69
CA SER A 598 6.38 -12.08 21.90
C SER A 598 5.92 -13.22 22.80
N ASP A 599 6.74 -13.57 23.80
CA ASP A 599 6.38 -14.60 24.77
C ASP A 599 5.01 -14.32 25.40
N ASP A 600 4.27 -15.40 25.64
CA ASP A 600 2.94 -15.44 26.24
C ASP A 600 1.89 -14.59 25.51
N THR A 601 2.17 -14.18 24.27
CA THR A 601 1.31 -13.26 23.52
C THR A 601 0.92 -13.84 22.17
N ILE A 602 -0.39 -13.91 21.91
CA ILE A 602 -0.94 -14.15 20.58
C ILE A 602 -1.58 -12.86 20.08
N LYS A 603 -1.26 -12.46 18.85
CA LYS A 603 -1.87 -11.31 18.19
C LYS A 603 -2.75 -11.77 17.05
N ILE A 604 -4.00 -11.31 17.05
CA ILE A 604 -4.96 -11.46 15.97
C ILE A 604 -5.06 -10.13 15.24
N LYS A 605 -4.76 -10.10 13.94
CA LYS A 605 -5.20 -9.03 13.04
C LYS A 605 -6.58 -9.38 12.52
N THR A 606 -7.58 -8.55 12.80
CA THR A 606 -8.97 -8.75 12.40
C THR A 606 -9.35 -7.76 11.31
N TYR A 607 -9.85 -8.28 10.20
CA TYR A 607 -10.15 -7.54 8.98
C TYR A 607 -11.66 -7.56 8.81
N LEU A 608 -12.31 -6.40 8.69
CA LEU A 608 -13.66 -6.35 8.10
C LEU A 608 -13.49 -6.35 6.58
N THR A 609 -14.12 -7.30 5.88
CA THR A 609 -13.80 -7.61 4.48
C THR A 609 -14.98 -7.41 3.53
N HIS A 610 -15.33 -8.40 2.72
CA HIS A 610 -16.46 -8.33 1.80
C HIS A 610 -17.76 -7.96 2.53
N GLY A 611 -18.58 -7.13 1.88
CA GLY A 611 -19.80 -6.55 2.44
C GLY A 611 -19.65 -5.11 2.94
N ILE A 612 -18.42 -4.60 3.10
CA ILE A 612 -18.23 -3.19 3.49
C ILE A 612 -18.78 -2.22 2.44
N THR A 613 -19.17 -1.05 2.95
CA THR A 613 -19.80 0.03 2.18
C THR A 613 -19.05 1.35 2.30
N SER A 614 -18.14 1.45 3.26
CA SER A 614 -17.24 2.59 3.42
C SER A 614 -16.32 2.70 2.20
N THR A 615 -16.22 3.92 1.69
CA THR A 615 -15.35 4.29 0.58
C THR A 615 -14.60 5.57 0.93
N GLY A 616 -13.47 5.77 0.25
CA GLY A 616 -12.61 6.93 0.36
C GLY A 616 -12.35 7.58 -1.00
N VAL A 617 -11.45 8.55 -0.99
CA VAL A 617 -11.07 9.34 -2.16
C VAL A 617 -9.55 9.47 -2.22
N LEU A 618 -8.99 9.17 -3.39
CA LEU A 618 -7.59 9.38 -3.74
C LEU A 618 -7.50 10.56 -4.72
N GLU A 619 -6.68 11.54 -4.41
CA GLU A 619 -6.48 12.74 -5.23
C GLU A 619 -5.00 12.94 -5.58
N MET A 620 -4.74 13.82 -6.54
CA MET A 620 -3.41 14.26 -6.93
C MET A 620 -2.97 15.46 -6.08
N THR A 621 -1.72 15.46 -5.66
CA THR A 621 -1.06 16.67 -5.16
C THR A 621 -0.58 17.54 -6.33
N ALA A 622 -0.32 18.83 -6.08
CA ALA A 622 0.33 19.71 -7.06
C ALA A 622 1.74 19.22 -7.45
N SER A 623 2.41 18.46 -6.57
CA SER A 623 3.71 17.84 -6.83
C SER A 623 3.64 16.55 -7.66
N GLY A 624 2.44 16.03 -7.95
CA GLY A 624 2.26 14.86 -8.81
C GLY A 624 2.25 13.52 -8.10
N SER A 625 2.21 13.53 -6.77
CA SER A 625 1.98 12.36 -5.94
C SER A 625 0.48 12.11 -5.79
N THR A 626 0.10 10.90 -5.38
CA THR A 626 -1.27 10.66 -4.93
C THR A 626 -1.38 10.78 -3.41
N GLN A 627 -2.53 11.22 -2.92
CA GLN A 627 -2.83 11.34 -1.50
C GLN A 627 -4.26 10.89 -1.22
N ILE A 628 -4.49 10.24 -0.07
CA ILE A 628 -5.83 9.86 0.37
C ILE A 628 -6.42 11.05 1.11
N THR A 629 -7.41 11.73 0.52
CA THR A 629 -8.08 12.89 1.14
C THR A 629 -9.33 12.51 1.92
N THR A 630 -9.88 11.31 1.67
CA THR A 630 -10.94 10.71 2.49
C THR A 630 -10.57 9.27 2.77
N GLN A 631 -10.39 8.94 4.05
CA GLN A 631 -10.04 7.59 4.48
C GLN A 631 -11.21 6.61 4.24
N PRO A 632 -10.98 5.38 3.76
CA PRO A 632 -12.05 4.44 3.40
C PRO A 632 -12.61 3.62 4.57
N TYR A 633 -12.25 3.95 5.82
CA TYR A 633 -12.48 3.07 6.97
C TYR A 633 -13.68 3.50 7.81
N LEU A 634 -14.65 2.58 7.98
CA LEU A 634 -15.78 2.73 8.90
C LEU A 634 -16.54 4.06 8.77
N ASN A 635 -16.75 4.54 7.54
CA ASN A 635 -17.53 5.76 7.27
C ASN A 635 -19.05 5.54 7.45
N THR A 636 -19.52 4.30 7.44
CA THR A 636 -20.94 3.96 7.56
C THR A 636 -21.28 3.37 8.93
N ALA A 637 -22.51 3.59 9.40
CA ALA A 637 -22.99 3.02 10.66
C ALA A 637 -23.09 1.49 10.62
N ALA A 638 -23.39 0.92 9.45
CA ALA A 638 -23.48 -0.52 9.25
C ALA A 638 -22.11 -1.20 9.40
N ASP A 639 -21.07 -0.63 8.78
CA ASP A 639 -19.70 -1.16 8.91
C ASP A 639 -19.20 -1.09 10.36
N LYS A 640 -19.47 0.03 11.07
CA LYS A 640 -19.17 0.17 12.51
C LYS A 640 -19.90 -0.88 13.36
N SER A 641 -21.18 -1.12 13.07
CA SER A 641 -21.99 -2.13 13.76
C SER A 641 -21.42 -3.54 13.53
N ALA A 642 -21.10 -3.89 12.29
CA ALA A 642 -20.56 -5.20 11.93
C ALA A 642 -19.25 -5.51 12.67
N ILE A 643 -18.27 -4.60 12.67
CA ILE A 643 -17.01 -4.84 13.39
C ILE A 643 -17.21 -4.85 14.90
N THR A 644 -18.11 -4.02 15.45
CA THR A 644 -18.44 -4.02 16.89
C THR A 644 -19.05 -5.34 17.33
N ASN A 645 -19.97 -5.90 16.53
CA ASN A 645 -20.61 -7.18 16.80
C ASN A 645 -19.57 -8.32 16.78
N PHE A 646 -18.68 -8.32 15.79
CA PHE A 646 -17.59 -9.31 15.74
C PHE A 646 -16.67 -9.21 16.95
N MET A 647 -16.21 -8.00 17.31
CA MET A 647 -15.33 -7.80 18.45
C MET A 647 -15.98 -8.20 19.77
N THR A 648 -17.27 -7.93 19.94
CA THR A 648 -18.04 -8.36 21.11
C THR A 648 -18.06 -9.88 21.23
N ASN A 649 -18.39 -10.58 20.14
CA ASN A 649 -18.40 -12.05 20.11
C ASN A 649 -17.00 -12.64 20.35
N LEU A 650 -15.94 -12.02 19.80
CA LEU A 650 -14.56 -12.45 20.03
C LEU A 650 -14.18 -12.32 21.50
N ILE A 651 -14.52 -11.21 22.15
CA ILE A 651 -14.26 -10.99 23.58
C ILE A 651 -15.01 -12.03 24.43
N GLU A 652 -16.26 -12.35 24.09
CA GLU A 652 -17.05 -13.39 24.78
C GLU A 652 -16.40 -14.77 24.65
N MET A 653 -15.97 -15.17 23.45
CA MET A 653 -15.26 -16.43 23.22
C MET A 653 -13.96 -16.48 24.04
N VAL A 654 -13.16 -15.42 23.98
CA VAL A 654 -11.86 -15.31 24.67
C VAL A 654 -12.01 -15.31 26.20
N ASN A 655 -13.11 -14.79 26.75
CA ASN A 655 -13.37 -14.77 28.19
C ASN A 655 -14.21 -15.97 28.68
N SER A 656 -14.48 -16.95 27.84
CA SER A 656 -15.11 -18.20 28.25
C SER A 656 -14.24 -18.98 29.26
N ALA A 657 -14.88 -19.78 30.12
CA ALA A 657 -14.22 -20.43 31.26
C ALA A 657 -13.01 -21.31 30.86
N ASP A 658 -13.13 -22.01 29.73
CA ASP A 658 -12.11 -22.94 29.21
C ASP A 658 -11.13 -22.29 28.21
N SER A 659 -11.19 -20.97 28.04
CA SER A 659 -10.29 -20.24 27.15
C SER A 659 -8.84 -20.26 27.68
N PRO A 660 -7.83 -20.55 26.82
CA PRO A 660 -6.42 -20.46 27.20
C PRO A 660 -5.92 -19.01 27.30
N PHE A 661 -6.79 -18.04 27.02
CA PHE A 661 -6.44 -16.64 26.93
C PHE A 661 -7.04 -15.81 28.07
N SER A 662 -6.42 -14.66 28.32
CA SER A 662 -7.03 -13.54 29.03
C SER A 662 -6.97 -12.27 28.19
N LEU A 663 -8.04 -11.48 28.25
CA LEU A 663 -8.17 -10.20 27.56
C LEU A 663 -9.02 -9.26 28.42
N ASN A 664 -8.45 -8.14 28.82
CA ASN A 664 -9.18 -7.07 29.50
C ASN A 664 -9.45 -5.92 28.52
N ALA A 665 -10.49 -6.06 27.70
CA ALA A 665 -10.88 -5.06 26.72
C ALA A 665 -12.39 -5.05 26.49
N THR A 666 -12.88 -3.93 25.99
CA THR A 666 -14.22 -3.78 25.39
C THR A 666 -14.09 -3.65 23.87
N ALA A 667 -15.16 -3.90 23.12
CA ALA A 667 -15.15 -3.67 21.68
C ALA A 667 -14.77 -2.21 21.34
N ALA A 668 -15.30 -1.24 22.08
CA ALA A 668 -14.98 0.18 21.89
C ALA A 668 -13.49 0.49 22.13
N SER A 669 -12.84 -0.16 23.11
CA SER A 669 -11.39 0.03 23.34
C SER A 669 -10.50 -0.67 22.31
N LEU A 670 -11.03 -1.60 21.52
CA LEU A 670 -10.30 -2.25 20.42
C LEU A 670 -10.52 -1.54 19.08
N ILE A 671 -11.65 -0.86 18.91
CA ILE A 671 -12.03 -0.15 17.66
C ILE A 671 -11.73 1.33 17.84
N THR A 672 -10.44 1.66 17.90
CA THR A 672 -9.95 3.05 17.96
C THR A 672 -9.11 3.35 16.74
N ASP A 673 -8.96 4.63 16.40
CA ASP A 673 -8.10 5.07 15.30
C ASP A 673 -6.64 4.62 15.50
N ASP A 674 -6.14 4.67 16.75
CA ASP A 674 -4.76 4.27 17.08
C ASP A 674 -4.49 2.77 16.93
N ASN A 675 -5.53 1.94 17.04
CA ASN A 675 -5.44 0.49 16.86
C ASN A 675 -5.81 0.05 15.43
N MET A 676 -6.27 0.99 14.60
CA MET A 676 -6.62 0.75 13.21
C MET A 676 -5.35 0.86 12.37
N SER A 677 -5.16 -0.10 11.47
CA SER A 677 -4.13 -0.05 10.43
C SER A 677 -4.76 -0.27 9.06
N PRO A 678 -4.22 0.37 8.01
CA PRO A 678 -4.55 0.03 6.63
C PRO A 678 -4.35 -1.46 6.36
N GLY A 679 -5.17 -1.99 5.48
CA GLY A 679 -5.00 -3.31 4.91
C GLY A 679 -3.93 -3.35 3.82
N ASP A 680 -3.64 -2.19 3.22
CA ASP A 680 -2.87 -2.05 1.98
C ASP A 680 -3.42 -2.95 0.86
N HIS A 681 -4.75 -3.13 0.87
CA HIS A 681 -5.55 -3.90 -0.08
C HIS A 681 -6.41 -2.97 -0.95
N PHE A 682 -5.86 -1.81 -1.30
CA PHE A 682 -6.60 -0.77 -2.02
C PHE A 682 -7.18 -1.26 -3.36
N VAL A 683 -8.46 -0.94 -3.58
CA VAL A 683 -9.20 -1.20 -4.82
C VAL A 683 -10.09 0.00 -5.21
N GLY A 684 -10.66 -0.03 -6.41
CA GLY A 684 -11.82 0.80 -6.78
C GLY A 684 -11.56 2.17 -7.39
N THR A 685 -10.32 2.67 -7.39
CA THR A 685 -9.98 4.02 -7.89
C THR A 685 -10.14 4.22 -9.40
N ALA A 686 -10.29 3.14 -10.17
CA ALA A 686 -10.69 3.16 -11.57
C ALA A 686 -11.80 2.14 -11.83
N ARG A 687 -12.80 2.11 -10.94
CA ARG A 687 -13.86 1.10 -10.83
C ARG A 687 -14.49 0.72 -12.17
N MET A 688 -14.66 -0.57 -12.38
CA MET A 688 -15.41 -1.14 -13.50
C MET A 688 -16.92 -0.95 -13.35
N GLY A 689 -17.60 -0.71 -14.47
CA GLY A 689 -19.06 -0.66 -14.53
C GLY A 689 -19.62 -1.16 -15.85
N ALA A 690 -20.90 -1.54 -15.84
CA ALA A 690 -21.60 -1.99 -17.06
C ALA A 690 -22.00 -0.83 -17.99
N SER A 691 -21.96 0.41 -17.50
CA SER A 691 -22.34 1.61 -18.23
C SER A 691 -21.53 2.82 -17.76
N ASN A 692 -21.31 3.78 -18.66
CA ASN A 692 -20.76 5.09 -18.32
C ASN A 692 -21.85 5.98 -17.71
N ASP A 693 -22.16 5.74 -16.43
CA ASP A 693 -23.18 6.45 -15.64
C ASP A 693 -22.56 7.48 -14.67
N GLY A 694 -21.28 7.80 -14.85
CA GLY A 694 -20.53 8.68 -13.94
C GLY A 694 -20.01 8.00 -12.67
N THR A 695 -20.21 6.68 -12.50
CA THR A 695 -19.74 5.93 -11.32
C THR A 695 -18.64 4.90 -11.62
N SER A 696 -18.27 4.76 -12.89
CA SER A 696 -17.22 3.84 -13.35
C SER A 696 -16.23 4.53 -14.29
N VAL A 697 -15.01 4.02 -14.33
CA VAL A 697 -13.90 4.50 -15.17
C VAL A 697 -13.67 3.57 -16.36
N VAL A 698 -13.88 2.27 -16.17
CA VAL A 698 -13.73 1.27 -17.25
C VAL A 698 -15.00 0.47 -17.49
N ASP A 699 -15.15 0.01 -18.73
CA ASP A 699 -16.19 -0.91 -19.16
C ASP A 699 -15.86 -2.38 -18.78
N THR A 700 -16.76 -3.30 -19.15
CA THR A 700 -16.59 -4.74 -18.88
C THR A 700 -15.49 -5.42 -19.70
N ASN A 701 -14.91 -4.74 -20.71
CA ASN A 701 -13.70 -5.16 -21.40
C ASN A 701 -12.44 -4.55 -20.78
N THR A 702 -12.56 -3.88 -19.63
CA THR A 702 -11.51 -3.13 -18.93
C THR A 702 -11.05 -1.87 -19.68
N LYS A 703 -11.79 -1.44 -20.71
CA LYS A 703 -11.45 -0.28 -21.52
C LYS A 703 -11.93 1.01 -20.84
N VAL A 704 -11.06 2.02 -20.81
CA VAL A 704 -11.39 3.33 -20.24
C VAL A 704 -12.49 3.99 -21.07
N TRP A 705 -13.56 4.41 -20.42
CA TRP A 705 -14.68 5.09 -21.08
C TRP A 705 -14.21 6.31 -21.86
N GLY A 706 -14.76 6.51 -23.06
CA GLY A 706 -14.36 7.62 -23.94
C GLY A 706 -13.03 7.42 -24.68
N THR A 707 -12.41 6.23 -24.57
CA THR A 707 -11.16 5.89 -25.26
C THR A 707 -11.33 4.69 -26.19
N ASP A 708 -10.46 4.60 -27.21
CA ASP A 708 -10.51 3.52 -28.20
C ASP A 708 -9.63 2.33 -27.81
N ASN A 709 -8.52 2.60 -27.11
CA ASN A 709 -7.42 1.63 -26.94
C ASN A 709 -6.63 1.81 -25.63
N ILE A 710 -7.21 2.43 -24.59
CA ILE A 710 -6.63 2.52 -23.24
C ILE A 710 -7.42 1.59 -22.31
N TYR A 711 -6.72 0.70 -21.62
CA TYR A 711 -7.29 -0.28 -20.71
C TYR A 711 -6.66 -0.16 -19.33
N VAL A 712 -7.38 -0.58 -18.29
CA VAL A 712 -6.88 -0.65 -16.91
C VAL A 712 -7.05 -2.07 -16.41
N VAL A 713 -5.94 -2.72 -16.03
CA VAL A 713 -5.95 -4.07 -15.45
C VAL A 713 -5.06 -4.13 -14.23
N ASP A 714 -5.65 -3.76 -13.09
CA ASP A 714 -5.09 -3.95 -11.76
C ASP A 714 -6.19 -3.77 -10.70
N ALA A 715 -5.82 -3.74 -9.42
CA ALA A 715 -6.76 -3.58 -8.30
C ALA A 715 -7.68 -2.34 -8.40
N SER A 716 -7.28 -1.28 -9.11
CA SER A 716 -8.08 -0.08 -9.31
C SER A 716 -9.42 -0.36 -9.99
N MET A 717 -9.50 -1.35 -10.88
CA MET A 717 -10.74 -1.66 -11.61
C MET A 717 -11.76 -2.44 -10.79
N HIS A 718 -11.34 -3.02 -9.65
CA HIS A 718 -12.20 -3.88 -8.86
C HIS A 718 -13.36 -3.08 -8.25
N PRO A 719 -14.62 -3.51 -8.42
CA PRO A 719 -15.77 -2.80 -7.89
C PRO A 719 -16.02 -3.03 -6.40
N ASP A 720 -15.32 -4.01 -5.79
CA ASP A 720 -15.46 -4.37 -4.38
C ASP A 720 -14.22 -5.09 -3.84
N LEU A 721 -14.12 -5.17 -2.52
CA LEU A 721 -13.13 -5.98 -1.82
C LEU A 721 -13.55 -7.47 -1.74
N PRO A 722 -12.59 -8.41 -1.86
CA PRO A 722 -12.85 -9.82 -1.61
C PRO A 722 -12.94 -10.12 -0.11
N THR A 723 -13.42 -11.32 0.21
CA THR A 723 -13.42 -11.89 1.57
C THR A 723 -12.00 -12.10 2.12
N GLY A 724 -11.02 -12.24 1.23
CA GLY A 724 -9.63 -12.49 1.56
C GLY A 724 -8.69 -11.30 1.27
N ASN A 725 -7.38 -11.52 1.42
CA ASN A 725 -6.38 -10.59 0.86
C ASN A 725 -6.52 -10.50 -0.67
N THR A 726 -6.30 -9.32 -1.23
CA THR A 726 -6.70 -9.00 -2.61
C THR A 726 -5.90 -9.69 -3.71
N GLN A 727 -4.67 -10.13 -3.45
CA GLN A 727 -3.74 -10.52 -4.53
C GLN A 727 -4.26 -11.67 -5.42
N ALA A 728 -4.91 -12.69 -4.85
CA ALA A 728 -5.39 -13.84 -5.62
C ALA A 728 -6.53 -13.40 -6.56
N MET A 729 -7.48 -12.62 -6.05
CA MET A 729 -8.59 -12.11 -6.85
C MET A 729 -8.10 -11.19 -7.99
N VAL A 730 -7.11 -10.32 -7.72
CA VAL A 730 -6.50 -9.45 -8.74
C VAL A 730 -5.84 -10.28 -9.85
N MET A 731 -5.14 -11.36 -9.51
CA MET A 731 -4.50 -12.23 -10.48
C MET A 731 -5.52 -13.01 -11.33
N VAL A 732 -6.60 -13.51 -10.72
CA VAL A 732 -7.72 -14.14 -11.44
C VAL A 732 -8.41 -13.15 -12.39
N ALA A 733 -8.66 -11.93 -11.91
CA ALA A 733 -9.26 -10.89 -12.74
C ALA A 733 -8.35 -10.48 -13.91
N ALA A 734 -7.02 -10.46 -13.71
CA ALA A 734 -6.05 -10.17 -14.76
C ALA A 734 -6.03 -11.23 -15.88
N GLU A 735 -6.12 -12.52 -15.54
CA GLU A 735 -6.28 -13.60 -16.54
C GLU A 735 -7.54 -13.40 -17.39
N HIS A 736 -8.64 -13.04 -16.75
CA HIS A 736 -9.90 -12.80 -17.46
C HIS A 736 -9.84 -11.54 -18.33
N ALA A 737 -9.28 -10.45 -17.80
CA ALA A 737 -9.09 -9.20 -18.52
C ALA A 737 -8.27 -9.40 -19.81
N ALA A 738 -7.20 -10.19 -19.77
CA ALA A 738 -6.39 -10.46 -20.94
C ALA A 738 -7.22 -11.10 -22.07
N LYS A 739 -8.15 -12.00 -21.74
CA LYS A 739 -9.09 -12.59 -22.72
C LYS A 739 -10.03 -11.54 -23.31
N GLN A 740 -10.55 -10.64 -22.47
CA GLN A 740 -11.42 -9.56 -22.94
C GLN A 740 -10.69 -8.58 -23.88
N ILE A 741 -9.46 -8.19 -23.53
CA ILE A 741 -8.64 -7.29 -24.35
C ILE A 741 -8.31 -7.92 -25.72
N LEU A 742 -8.01 -9.21 -25.76
CA LEU A 742 -7.76 -9.94 -27.00
C LEU A 742 -9.02 -10.11 -27.85
N ALA A 743 -10.19 -10.24 -27.23
CA ALA A 743 -11.47 -10.34 -27.92
C ALA A 743 -12.02 -8.98 -28.41
N ASP A 744 -11.57 -7.88 -27.80
CA ASP A 744 -12.05 -6.55 -28.13
C ASP A 744 -11.50 -6.04 -29.49
N THR A 745 -12.37 -6.04 -30.49
CA THR A 745 -12.07 -5.53 -31.85
C THR A 745 -12.44 -4.07 -32.06
N SER A 746 -12.92 -3.35 -31.03
CA SER A 746 -13.47 -2.00 -31.18
C SER A 746 -12.47 -0.93 -31.63
N GLY A 747 -11.16 -1.18 -31.50
CA GLY A 747 -10.08 -0.33 -32.04
C GLY A 747 -9.68 -0.61 -33.50
N ALA A 748 -10.22 -1.66 -34.13
CA ALA A 748 -9.95 -1.99 -35.53
C ALA A 748 -10.95 -1.27 -36.47
N SER A 749 -10.92 0.07 -36.49
CA SER A 749 -11.67 0.80 -37.51
C SER A 749 -11.04 0.57 -38.88
N THR A 750 -11.70 -0.27 -39.66
CA THR A 750 -11.53 -0.42 -41.10
C THR A 750 -11.62 0.94 -41.79
N SER A 751 -10.52 1.33 -42.46
CA SER A 751 -10.51 2.39 -43.46
C SER A 751 -11.43 2.01 -44.62
N THR A 752 -12.72 2.24 -44.47
CA THR A 752 -13.68 2.12 -45.57
C THR A 752 -14.01 3.53 -46.02
N THR A 753 -13.34 3.97 -47.08
CA THR A 753 -13.71 5.14 -47.88
C THR A 753 -15.20 5.07 -48.22
N SER A 754 -16.01 5.87 -47.53
CA SER A 754 -17.40 6.11 -47.89
C SER A 754 -17.45 7.09 -49.06
N ALA A 755 -17.51 6.53 -50.26
CA ALA A 755 -17.98 7.26 -51.42
C ALA A 755 -19.45 7.68 -51.18
N SER A 756 -19.72 8.96 -51.36
CA SER A 756 -21.04 9.56 -51.27
C SER A 756 -22.02 8.93 -52.26
N SER A 757 -23.17 8.47 -51.78
CA SER A 757 -24.37 8.37 -52.62
C SER A 757 -25.61 8.76 -51.83
N SER A 758 -26.17 9.89 -52.23
CA SER A 758 -27.50 10.42 -51.92
C SER A 758 -28.62 9.43 -52.21
N GLY A 759 -29.68 9.40 -51.38
CA GLY A 759 -30.96 8.83 -51.80
C GLY A 759 -31.97 8.49 -50.70
N SER A 760 -32.78 9.49 -50.33
CA SER A 760 -34.23 9.44 -50.03
C SER A 760 -34.83 8.49 -48.97
N ALA A 761 -35.63 9.13 -48.13
CA ALA A 761 -36.47 8.59 -47.06
C ALA A 761 -37.63 7.71 -47.54
N ALA A 762 -38.05 6.76 -46.69
CA ALA A 762 -39.44 6.40 -46.48
C ALA A 762 -39.65 5.69 -45.14
N SER A 763 -40.64 6.20 -44.40
CA SER A 763 -41.22 5.76 -43.14
C SER A 763 -42.18 4.56 -43.28
N SER A 764 -42.26 3.68 -42.27
CA SER A 764 -43.55 3.09 -41.84
C SER A 764 -43.47 2.38 -40.48
N VAL A 765 -44.60 2.46 -39.78
CA VAL A 765 -44.96 2.11 -38.40
C VAL A 765 -45.47 0.66 -38.29
N SER A 766 -45.61 0.19 -37.03
CA SER A 766 -46.57 -0.80 -36.48
C SER A 766 -45.94 -2.15 -36.08
N SER A 767 -45.82 -2.50 -34.79
CA SER A 767 -46.80 -2.94 -33.76
C SER A 767 -47.06 -4.45 -33.79
N GLY A 768 -46.92 -5.12 -32.64
CA GLY A 768 -47.38 -6.51 -32.49
C GLY A 768 -46.88 -7.21 -31.22
N SER A 769 -47.67 -7.11 -30.16
CA SER A 769 -47.60 -7.92 -28.93
C SER A 769 -47.87 -9.41 -29.18
N SER A 770 -47.24 -10.33 -28.42
CA SER A 770 -47.95 -11.24 -27.50
C SER A 770 -47.08 -12.40 -26.97
N SER A 771 -47.10 -12.50 -25.63
CA SER A 771 -47.04 -13.66 -24.74
C SER A 771 -47.01 -15.10 -25.28
N SER A 772 -46.15 -15.94 -24.69
CA SER A 772 -46.53 -16.96 -23.68
C SER A 772 -45.79 -18.31 -23.78
N SER A 773 -45.51 -18.83 -22.58
CA SER A 773 -45.47 -20.24 -22.16
C SER A 773 -44.20 -21.08 -22.35
N ALA A 774 -43.84 -21.63 -21.20
CA ALA A 774 -42.77 -22.57 -20.91
C ALA A 774 -43.01 -23.96 -21.50
N ALA A 775 -41.91 -24.68 -21.76
CA ALA A 775 -41.89 -26.14 -21.70
C ALA A 775 -40.54 -26.61 -21.16
N THR A 776 -40.66 -27.51 -20.19
CA THR A 776 -39.65 -28.26 -19.45
C THR A 776 -38.89 -29.24 -20.33
N GLY A 777 -37.62 -29.49 -20.00
CA GLY A 777 -36.82 -30.55 -20.62
C GLY A 777 -35.54 -30.82 -19.82
N GLU A 778 -35.65 -31.70 -18.82
CA GLU A 778 -34.50 -32.35 -18.17
C GLU A 778 -33.72 -33.20 -19.20
N SER A 779 -32.39 -33.14 -19.15
CA SER A 779 -31.54 -34.20 -19.69
C SER A 779 -30.30 -34.38 -18.83
N LYS A 780 -30.30 -35.47 -18.04
CA LYS A 780 -29.13 -36.07 -17.42
C LYS A 780 -28.17 -36.56 -18.51
N CYS A 781 -26.88 -36.24 -18.42
CA CYS A 781 -25.86 -37.14 -18.98
C CYS A 781 -24.61 -37.19 -18.11
N ALA A 782 -24.20 -38.42 -17.86
CA ALA A 782 -23.26 -38.83 -16.84
C ALA A 782 -21.80 -38.72 -17.28
N SER A 783 -20.96 -38.48 -16.27
CA SER A 783 -19.50 -38.53 -16.27
C SER A 783 -18.91 -39.79 -16.92
N LYS A 784 -17.88 -39.61 -17.75
CA LYS A 784 -16.83 -40.62 -17.97
C LYS A 784 -15.45 -39.99 -17.80
N ARG A 785 -14.94 -40.05 -16.56
CA ARG A 785 -13.50 -39.88 -16.25
C ARG A 785 -12.71 -41.00 -16.92
N ARG A 786 -11.77 -40.65 -17.81
CA ARG A 786 -10.73 -41.57 -18.30
C ARG A 786 -9.44 -41.28 -17.53
N ARG A 787 -9.04 -42.25 -16.70
CA ARG A 787 -7.69 -42.35 -16.11
C ARG A 787 -6.67 -42.47 -17.24
N ARG A 788 -5.60 -41.68 -17.19
CA ARG A 788 -4.31 -42.03 -17.81
C ARG A 788 -3.23 -42.04 -16.75
N SER A 789 -2.62 -43.21 -16.61
CA SER A 789 -1.48 -43.50 -15.76
C SER A 789 -0.17 -43.16 -16.47
N ALA A 790 0.76 -42.62 -15.68
CA ALA A 790 2.21 -42.83 -15.70
C ALA A 790 3.01 -42.46 -16.95
N LEU A 791 3.96 -41.55 -16.77
CA LEU A 791 5.36 -41.81 -17.14
C LEU A 791 6.33 -41.05 -16.23
N LYS A 792 7.38 -41.78 -15.86
CA LYS A 792 8.45 -41.49 -14.91
C LYS A 792 9.70 -41.09 -15.69
N ARG A 793 10.54 -40.23 -15.08
CA ARG A 793 11.95 -39.87 -15.43
C ARG A 793 12.09 -38.94 -16.66
N LEU A 794 12.99 -37.96 -16.69
CA LEU A 794 14.30 -37.76 -16.06
C LEU A 794 14.41 -36.39 -15.38
#